data_AF-A0AAQ3UQZ6-F1
#
_entry.id   AF-A0AAQ3UQZ6-F1
#
_cell.length_a   1.000
_cell.length_b   1.000
_cell.length_c   1.000
_cell.angle_alpha   90.00
_cell.angle_beta   90.00
_cell.angle_gamma   90.00
#
_symmetry.space_group_name_H-M   'P 1'
#
loop_
_entity.id
_entity.type
_entity.pdbx_description
1 polymer ?
#
loop_
_entity_poly.entity_id
_entity_poly.type
_entity_poly.pdbx_seq_one_letter_code
_entity_poly.pdbx_strand_id
1 'polypeptide(L)'
;MHKPVAASPPRPHSRTRTQFQANHGELPNQDVGCDRDRMDPRSPAQTAKSHRLLHLTKPRLRVYSSPRPLAPHHAPPFAWACALHLTKPPPMYKAASARSLLRSLSSSPSAAPAKSPLLAAASSRLALSRPRGRAVLARTAAAGWSGTGPRRFAGARAQIGAAAVPPVERFQRRMATQATEHAFKNILTSLPKPGGGEFGKFYSLPALNDPRIDKLPYSIRILLESAIRNCDNFQVTKNDVEKIIDWENTSPKLAEIPFKPARVLLQDFTGVPAVVDLAAMRDAMAKLGSDANKINPLVPVDLVIDHSVQVDVARSPNAVQANMELEFSRNKERFGFLKWGSSAFQNMLVVPPGSGIVHQVNLEYLGRVVFNTDGILYPDSVVGTDSHTTMIDGLGVAGWGVGGIEAEATMLGQPMSMVLPGVVGFKLTGKLRSGVTATDLVLTVTQMLRKHGVVGKFVEFYGEGMGKLSLADRATIANMSPEYGATMGFFPVDHVTLDYLKLTGRSDETVSMIEAYLRANKMFVDYNEPQTERIYSSYLELDLDEVEPSMSGPKRPHDRVPLKEMKSDWHACLDNKVGFKGFAVPKEQQDKVVKFDFHGQTAEIKHGSVVIAAITSCTNTSNPSVMLGAGLVAKKACELGLEVKPWVKTSLAPGSGVVTKYLLQSGLQEYLNQQGFHIVGYGCTTCIGNSGDLDESVSAAITENDVVAAAVLSGNRNFEGRVHPLTRANYLASPPLVVAYALAGTVDIDFEKEPIGIGKDGKEVYFRDIWPSSEEIAQVVQSSVLPDMFKGTYEAITKGNPMWNQLTVPEASLYSWDPKSTYIHEPPYFKDMTMSPPGPHAVKDAYCLLNFGDSITTDHISPAGSIHKDSPAAKYLMERGVDRKDFNSYGSRRGNDEVMARGTFANIRIVNKFLNGEVGPKTIHVPTGEKLSVFDAAMRYKSEGHATIILAGAEYGSGSSRDWAAKGPMLLANMHCFQGVKAVISKSFERIHRSNLVGMGIIPLCFKAGEDADSLGLTGHERYSIDLPTNLSDIRPGQDVTVTTDNGKSFTCTLRFDTEVELAYFNHGGILPYVIRNLAGVMLISNLVRVGSTRGSTVSTRRKDRFDPEGLNRFQQQRS
;
A
#
# COMPACT_ATOMS: atom_id res chain seq x y z
N MET A 1 61.14 -22.87 -1.42
CA MET A 1 61.90 -24.11 -1.70
C MET A 1 60.88 -25.22 -1.94
N HIS A 2 60.84 -26.00 -3.03
CA HIS A 2 61.61 -26.00 -4.28
C HIS A 2 60.75 -26.46 -5.49
N LYS A 3 60.92 -25.78 -6.64
CA LYS A 3 60.94 -26.17 -8.10
C LYS A 3 60.38 -27.54 -8.59
N PRO A 4 60.12 -27.73 -9.92
CA PRO A 4 59.94 -26.80 -11.08
C PRO A 4 58.49 -26.96 -11.66
N VAL A 5 58.04 -26.89 -12.93
CA VAL A 5 58.43 -26.65 -14.37
C VAL A 5 57.16 -26.01 -15.02
N ALA A 6 57.03 -25.06 -15.98
CA ALA A 6 57.76 -24.39 -17.07
C ALA A 6 57.34 -24.77 -18.53
N ALA A 7 56.90 -23.77 -19.33
CA ALA A 7 56.78 -23.67 -20.81
C ALA A 7 55.62 -24.31 -21.64
N SER A 8 54.58 -23.50 -21.95
CA SER A 8 54.05 -23.01 -23.26
C SER A 8 54.43 -23.65 -24.64
N PRO A 9 53.73 -23.39 -25.80
CA PRO A 9 52.35 -22.89 -26.05
C PRO A 9 51.46 -23.72 -27.08
N PRO A 10 51.02 -23.31 -28.33
CA PRO A 10 49.56 -23.28 -28.64
C PRO A 10 49.00 -23.81 -30.02
N ARG A 11 47.68 -24.15 -30.06
CA ARG A 11 46.78 -24.30 -31.27
C ARG A 11 47.16 -25.45 -32.27
N PRO A 12 46.39 -25.77 -33.37
CA PRO A 12 45.10 -25.25 -33.90
C PRO A 12 44.01 -26.30 -34.30
N HIS A 13 42.93 -25.77 -34.89
CA HIS A 13 41.79 -26.37 -35.66
C HIS A 13 41.91 -27.76 -36.34
N SER A 14 40.77 -28.45 -36.54
CA SER A 14 40.09 -28.50 -37.86
C SER A 14 38.73 -29.24 -37.88
N ARG A 15 38.02 -29.14 -39.02
CA ARG A 15 36.61 -29.54 -39.28
C ARG A 15 36.49 -30.94 -39.91
N THR A 16 35.30 -31.53 -39.90
CA THR A 16 34.80 -32.31 -41.06
C THR A 16 33.26 -32.36 -41.15
N ARG A 17 32.73 -32.36 -42.38
CA ARG A 17 31.43 -32.97 -42.76
C ARG A 17 31.74 -34.43 -43.23
N THR A 18 30.84 -35.35 -43.65
CA THR A 18 29.53 -35.23 -44.33
C THR A 18 28.81 -36.59 -44.42
N GLN A 19 27.47 -36.59 -44.42
CA GLN A 19 26.54 -37.41 -45.26
C GLN A 19 26.33 -38.96 -45.14
N PHE A 20 25.04 -39.29 -45.38
CA PHE A 20 24.45 -40.38 -46.20
C PHE A 20 24.06 -41.80 -45.67
N GLN A 21 22.74 -42.06 -45.82
CA GLN A 21 22.05 -43.29 -46.30
C GLN A 21 21.80 -44.50 -45.39
N ALA A 22 20.80 -45.32 -45.78
CA ALA A 22 20.04 -46.28 -44.97
C ALA A 22 19.80 -47.62 -45.69
N ASN A 23 19.44 -48.70 -44.96
CA ASN A 23 18.23 -49.53 -45.23
C ASN A 23 18.08 -50.83 -44.37
N HIS A 24 16.79 -51.16 -44.07
CA HIS A 24 16.10 -52.47 -43.93
C HIS A 24 16.55 -53.65 -43.01
N GLY A 25 15.53 -54.32 -42.44
CA GLY A 25 15.49 -55.72 -41.95
C GLY A 25 15.40 -55.89 -40.41
N GLU A 26 14.69 -56.86 -39.79
CA GLU A 26 13.67 -57.83 -40.25
C GLU A 26 12.80 -58.35 -39.04
N LEU A 27 11.88 -59.30 -39.25
CA LEU A 27 10.94 -59.93 -38.26
C LEU A 27 11.54 -61.25 -37.64
N PRO A 28 10.88 -62.14 -36.82
CA PRO A 28 9.42 -62.39 -36.63
C PRO A 28 8.88 -62.88 -35.24
N ASN A 29 7.53 -62.99 -35.14
CA ASN A 29 6.66 -63.99 -34.43
C ASN A 29 6.83 -64.24 -32.90
N GLN A 30 5.84 -64.71 -32.11
CA GLN A 30 4.43 -65.19 -32.25
C GLN A 30 3.77 -65.14 -30.83
N ASP A 31 2.49 -65.41 -30.48
CA ASP A 31 1.18 -65.80 -31.07
C ASP A 31 0.09 -65.52 -29.95
N VAL A 32 -1.22 -65.84 -29.93
CA VAL A 32 -2.21 -66.57 -30.78
C VAL A 32 -3.57 -65.84 -30.72
N GLY A 33 -4.26 -65.65 -31.85
CA GLY A 33 -5.74 -65.59 -31.93
C GLY A 33 -6.48 -64.42 -31.23
N CYS A 34 -7.78 -64.50 -30.92
CA CYS A 34 -8.91 -65.27 -31.51
C CYS A 34 -10.25 -64.80 -30.87
N ASP A 35 -11.43 -64.75 -31.54
CA ASP A 35 -11.73 -64.64 -32.98
C ASP A 35 -13.23 -64.28 -33.22
N ARG A 36 -13.52 -63.53 -34.31
CA ARG A 36 -14.81 -63.37 -35.05
C ARG A 36 -16.09 -62.82 -34.36
N ASP A 37 -17.01 -62.14 -35.06
CA ASP A 37 -17.30 -61.98 -36.52
C ASP A 37 -18.03 -60.60 -36.75
N ARG A 38 -18.40 -60.05 -37.94
CA ARG A 38 -18.41 -60.48 -39.36
C ARG A 38 -18.43 -59.30 -40.37
N MET A 39 -17.78 -59.52 -41.53
CA MET A 39 -17.88 -59.00 -42.93
C MET A 39 -18.82 -57.83 -43.37
N ASP A 40 -18.66 -57.15 -44.54
CA ASP A 40 -17.51 -56.80 -45.45
C ASP A 40 -18.03 -55.79 -46.57
N PRO A 41 -17.51 -55.57 -47.82
CA PRO A 41 -17.18 -54.20 -48.27
C PRO A 41 -17.68 -53.78 -49.69
N ARG A 42 -17.29 -52.57 -50.16
CA ARG A 42 -16.89 -52.31 -51.58
C ARG A 42 -16.28 -50.91 -51.88
N SER A 43 -15.58 -50.83 -53.02
CA SER A 43 -15.12 -49.64 -53.78
C SER A 43 -15.59 -49.81 -55.26
N PRO A 44 -15.27 -49.01 -56.34
CA PRO A 44 -14.12 -48.10 -56.54
C PRO A 44 -14.30 -46.80 -57.43
N ALA A 45 -13.21 -46.01 -57.54
CA ALA A 45 -12.64 -45.32 -58.73
C ALA A 45 -13.23 -44.05 -59.44
N GLN A 46 -12.27 -43.20 -59.90
CA GLN A 46 -12.33 -42.11 -60.94
C GLN A 46 -13.13 -40.82 -60.61
N THR A 47 -12.85 -39.60 -61.15
CA THR A 47 -12.02 -39.11 -62.29
C THR A 47 -10.91 -38.07 -61.89
N ALA A 48 -10.30 -37.30 -62.84
CA ALA A 48 -9.02 -36.57 -62.62
C ALA A 48 -8.82 -35.24 -63.42
N LYS A 49 -7.72 -34.49 -63.10
CA LYS A 49 -7.05 -33.36 -63.83
C LYS A 49 -7.78 -31.99 -63.86
N SER A 50 -7.16 -30.81 -64.11
CA SER A 50 -5.78 -30.25 -63.92
C SER A 50 -5.71 -28.76 -64.38
N HIS A 51 -4.71 -27.96 -63.92
CA HIS A 51 -4.21 -26.68 -64.53
C HIS A 51 -5.14 -25.42 -64.51
N ARG A 52 -4.72 -24.15 -64.78
CA ARG A 52 -3.51 -23.33 -64.40
C ARG A 52 -3.72 -21.84 -64.87
N LEU A 53 -3.32 -20.84 -64.06
CA LEU A 53 -2.89 -19.44 -64.41
C LEU A 53 -3.79 -18.42 -65.19
N LEU A 54 -3.89 -17.20 -64.61
CA LEU A 54 -3.79 -15.81 -65.19
C LEU A 54 -4.87 -15.11 -66.08
N HIS A 55 -5.25 -13.90 -65.60
CA HIS A 55 -5.36 -12.58 -66.29
C HIS A 55 -6.57 -12.08 -67.13
N LEU A 56 -6.77 -10.74 -67.00
CA LEU A 56 -7.22 -9.70 -67.97
C LEU A 56 -8.72 -9.40 -68.29
N THR A 57 -9.21 -8.32 -67.62
CA THR A 57 -9.93 -7.13 -68.15
C THR A 57 -11.26 -7.18 -68.96
N LYS A 58 -12.31 -6.57 -68.36
CA LYS A 58 -13.24 -5.50 -68.84
C LYS A 58 -13.59 -5.36 -70.35
N PRO A 59 -14.86 -4.94 -70.62
CA PRO A 59 -15.05 -3.69 -71.40
C PRO A 59 -16.26 -2.77 -71.06
N ARG A 60 -15.99 -1.44 -71.05
CA ARG A 60 -16.75 -0.32 -71.71
C ARG A 60 -18.20 0.04 -71.25
N LEU A 61 -18.79 1.23 -71.48
CA LEU A 61 -18.37 2.62 -71.80
C LEU A 61 -19.56 3.58 -71.47
N ARG A 62 -19.38 4.79 -70.95
CA ARG A 62 -19.18 6.11 -71.65
C ARG A 62 -18.86 7.22 -70.61
N VAL A 63 -19.04 8.51 -70.91
CA VAL A 63 -18.02 9.49 -71.42
C VAL A 63 -18.61 10.93 -71.34
N TYR A 64 -17.76 11.98 -71.43
CA TYR A 64 -17.98 13.45 -71.26
C TYR A 64 -18.00 13.96 -69.80
N SER A 65 -17.32 15.07 -69.43
CA SER A 65 -16.20 15.82 -70.06
C SER A 65 -15.55 16.79 -69.05
N SER A 66 -14.33 17.29 -69.33
CA SER A 66 -13.62 18.33 -68.55
C SER A 66 -13.14 19.47 -69.48
N PRO A 67 -12.79 20.68 -68.96
CA PRO A 67 -11.43 20.94 -68.44
C PRO A 67 -11.37 21.89 -67.20
N ARG A 68 -10.15 22.32 -66.83
CA ARG A 68 -9.77 23.30 -65.75
C ARG A 68 -9.80 24.78 -66.28
N PRO A 69 -9.32 25.87 -65.61
CA PRO A 69 -8.62 26.02 -64.31
C PRO A 69 -8.92 27.31 -63.47
N LEU A 70 -8.06 27.58 -62.46
CA LEU A 70 -7.72 28.86 -61.78
C LEU A 70 -8.59 29.41 -60.61
N ALA A 71 -7.92 30.20 -59.77
CA ALA A 71 -8.43 31.08 -58.69
C ALA A 71 -7.90 32.53 -58.96
N PRO A 72 -8.43 33.61 -58.34
CA PRO A 72 -7.97 34.03 -56.99
C PRO A 72 -9.01 34.83 -56.13
N HIS A 73 -8.51 35.51 -55.08
CA HIS A 73 -9.16 36.36 -54.06
C HIS A 73 -10.25 37.36 -54.49
N HIS A 74 -11.21 37.67 -53.60
CA HIS A 74 -11.33 38.96 -52.84
C HIS A 74 -12.55 39.00 -51.88
N ALA A 75 -12.66 40.07 -51.05
CA ALA A 75 -13.71 40.38 -50.05
C ALA A 75 -14.04 41.91 -50.13
N PRO A 76 -14.90 42.58 -49.29
CA PRO A 76 -15.78 42.13 -48.19
C PRO A 76 -17.30 42.37 -48.54
N PRO A 77 -18.12 43.40 -48.16
CA PRO A 77 -18.25 44.29 -46.96
C PRO A 77 -19.69 44.52 -46.38
N PHE A 78 -19.79 44.78 -45.04
CA PHE A 78 -20.79 45.67 -44.35
C PHE A 78 -22.30 45.27 -44.37
N ALA A 79 -23.25 45.84 -43.59
CA ALA A 79 -23.33 46.50 -42.26
C ALA A 79 -24.86 46.70 -41.91
N TRP A 80 -25.36 47.20 -40.77
CA TRP A 80 -24.77 47.76 -39.52
C TRP A 80 -25.55 47.20 -38.28
N ALA A 81 -26.01 47.86 -37.19
CA ALA A 81 -26.05 49.24 -36.64
C ALA A 81 -26.12 49.14 -35.07
N CYS A 82 -25.52 50.01 -34.24
CA CYS A 82 -25.98 51.32 -33.68
C CYS A 82 -27.04 51.24 -32.56
N ALA A 83 -26.99 51.98 -31.44
CA ALA A 83 -26.06 53.02 -30.88
C ALA A 83 -26.47 53.25 -29.39
N LEU A 84 -25.80 53.94 -28.44
CA LEU A 84 -24.49 54.61 -28.16
C LEU A 84 -24.40 54.72 -26.59
N HIS A 85 -23.40 55.18 -25.82
CA HIS A 85 -22.16 56.00 -25.92
C HIS A 85 -20.96 55.21 -25.29
N LEU A 86 -19.69 55.63 -25.08
CA LEU A 86 -18.93 56.88 -24.82
C LEU A 86 -19.14 57.45 -23.39
N THR A 87 -18.17 58.01 -22.65
CA THR A 87 -17.03 58.93 -22.99
C THR A 87 -15.59 58.34 -22.85
N LYS A 88 -14.53 59.17 -22.66
CA LYS A 88 -13.12 58.92 -23.06
C LYS A 88 -12.01 59.44 -22.08
N PRO A 89 -10.74 58.96 -22.21
CA PRO A 89 -9.49 59.37 -21.47
C PRO A 89 -8.73 60.54 -22.21
N PRO A 90 -7.41 60.89 -22.00
CA PRO A 90 -6.30 60.41 -21.12
C PRO A 90 -5.75 61.52 -20.16
N PRO A 91 -4.44 61.90 -19.93
CA PRO A 91 -3.16 61.84 -20.70
C PRO A 91 -1.91 61.28 -19.91
N MET A 92 -0.68 61.79 -20.17
CA MET A 92 0.61 61.47 -19.49
C MET A 92 1.49 62.74 -19.28
N TYR A 93 2.45 62.76 -18.32
CA TYR A 93 3.92 63.04 -18.48
C TYR A 93 4.71 63.69 -17.30
N LYS A 94 5.99 63.28 -17.18
CA LYS A 94 7.25 64.04 -16.81
C LYS A 94 7.55 64.61 -15.39
N ALA A 95 8.58 64.00 -14.77
CA ALA A 95 9.92 64.57 -14.45
C ALA A 95 10.26 65.39 -13.15
N ALA A 96 11.05 64.72 -12.27
CA ALA A 96 12.40 65.09 -11.75
C ALA A 96 12.65 66.19 -10.66
N SER A 97 13.80 66.00 -9.95
CA SER A 97 14.55 66.92 -9.05
C SER A 97 14.16 66.99 -7.55
N ALA A 98 15.05 67.15 -6.54
CA ALA A 98 16.46 66.76 -6.32
C ALA A 98 16.93 67.07 -4.86
N ARG A 99 18.04 66.43 -4.41
CA ARG A 99 18.82 66.64 -3.15
C ARG A 99 18.10 66.17 -1.86
N SER A 100 18.77 65.75 -0.76
CA SER A 100 20.19 65.77 -0.31
C SER A 100 20.40 64.63 0.74
N LEU A 101 21.57 64.14 1.20
CA LEU A 101 23.03 64.38 1.01
C LEU A 101 23.83 63.17 1.61
N LEU A 102 25.18 63.13 1.47
CA LEU A 102 26.22 62.38 2.25
C LEU A 102 26.04 60.84 2.48
N ARG A 103 26.86 59.96 1.87
CA ARG A 103 28.24 59.50 2.26
C ARG A 103 28.29 58.57 3.50
N SER A 104 29.06 57.46 3.53
CA SER A 104 30.05 56.90 2.57
C SER A 104 30.39 55.41 2.79
N LEU A 105 30.88 54.76 1.72
CA LEU A 105 32.06 53.87 1.60
C LEU A 105 32.83 53.45 2.89
N SER A 106 33.45 52.26 3.02
CA SER A 106 33.59 51.08 2.12
C SER A 106 34.26 49.87 2.83
N SER A 107 34.40 48.74 2.10
CA SER A 107 35.53 47.77 2.15
C SER A 107 35.85 46.95 3.42
N SER A 108 35.81 45.62 3.26
CA SER A 108 36.54 44.58 4.03
C SER A 108 38.07 44.62 3.73
N PRO A 109 38.97 43.74 4.26
CA PRO A 109 38.77 42.55 5.11
C PRO A 109 39.83 42.30 6.24
N SER A 110 39.73 41.11 6.89
CA SER A 110 40.85 40.28 7.41
C SER A 110 41.25 40.34 8.91
N ALA A 111 42.04 39.31 9.29
CA ALA A 111 42.84 39.08 10.50
C ALA A 111 42.18 38.59 11.83
N ALA A 112 42.47 37.33 12.17
CA ALA A 112 42.68 36.82 13.54
C ALA A 112 44.19 37.03 13.94
N PRO A 113 44.77 36.66 15.13
CA PRO A 113 44.38 35.54 16.03
C PRO A 113 44.66 35.74 17.56
N ALA A 114 44.55 34.62 18.32
CA ALA A 114 45.22 34.33 19.63
C ALA A 114 44.73 35.06 20.91
N LYS A 115 44.99 34.64 22.17
CA LYS A 115 45.26 33.31 22.82
C LYS A 115 45.20 33.47 24.37
N SER A 116 44.39 32.65 25.09
CA SER A 116 44.64 32.20 26.50
C SER A 116 44.71 33.28 27.62
N PRO A 117 44.83 32.96 28.95
CA PRO A 117 44.99 31.66 29.64
C PRO A 117 43.99 31.39 30.82
N LEU A 118 44.34 30.43 31.69
CA LEU A 118 43.53 29.80 32.75
C LEU A 118 43.46 30.57 34.09
N LEU A 119 42.43 30.23 34.91
CA LEU A 119 42.45 29.78 36.33
C LEU A 119 40.98 29.88 36.86
N ALA A 120 40.27 28.86 37.35
CA ALA A 120 40.50 27.83 38.38
C ALA A 120 40.22 28.27 39.84
N ALA A 121 39.06 27.85 40.37
CA ALA A 121 38.75 27.73 41.81
C ALA A 121 37.55 26.78 42.01
N ALA A 122 37.41 26.17 43.19
CA ALA A 122 36.35 25.19 43.49
C ALA A 122 35.74 25.41 44.89
N SER A 123 34.54 24.90 45.14
CA SER A 123 33.97 24.76 46.49
C SER A 123 32.93 23.63 46.59
N SER A 124 33.40 22.51 47.15
CA SER A 124 32.77 21.75 48.25
C SER A 124 31.23 21.63 48.36
N ARG A 125 30.77 20.37 48.41
CA ARG A 125 29.57 19.97 49.18
C ARG A 125 30.00 19.07 50.33
N LEU A 126 29.41 19.27 51.51
CA LEU A 126 29.48 18.33 52.65
C LEU A 126 28.18 17.52 52.75
N ALA A 127 28.20 16.44 53.53
CA ALA A 127 27.21 15.37 53.49
C ALA A 127 26.79 14.87 54.89
N LEU A 128 26.11 13.71 54.92
CA LEU A 128 25.53 12.99 56.09
C LEU A 128 24.06 13.41 56.39
N SER A 129 23.16 12.52 56.84
CA SER A 129 23.39 11.16 57.36
C SER A 129 22.27 10.13 57.07
N ARG A 130 22.68 8.88 56.73
CA ARG A 130 22.28 7.55 57.28
C ARG A 130 20.78 7.10 57.37
N PRO A 131 20.49 5.77 57.51
CA PRO A 131 21.02 4.61 56.76
C PRO A 131 19.93 3.57 56.37
N ARG A 132 20.31 2.46 55.72
CA ARG A 132 19.42 1.32 55.35
C ARG A 132 19.38 0.17 56.38
N GLY A 133 18.30 -0.60 56.34
CA GLY A 133 18.22 -2.01 56.75
C GLY A 133 16.82 -2.60 56.49
N ARG A 134 16.58 -3.91 56.36
CA ARG A 134 17.46 -5.09 56.18
C ARG A 134 16.57 -6.28 55.78
N ALA A 135 16.96 -7.13 54.82
CA ALA A 135 16.27 -8.39 54.54
C ALA A 135 17.23 -9.46 54.00
N VAL A 136 17.19 -10.67 54.57
CA VAL A 136 17.91 -11.89 54.13
C VAL A 136 17.00 -13.08 54.45
N LEU A 137 16.94 -14.07 53.55
CA LEU A 137 16.17 -15.31 53.73
C LEU A 137 16.97 -16.37 54.49
N ALA A 138 16.33 -17.04 55.45
CA ALA A 138 16.81 -18.28 56.07
C ALA A 138 15.62 -19.16 56.52
N ARG A 139 15.83 -20.48 56.64
CA ARG A 139 14.80 -21.50 56.87
C ARG A 139 14.49 -21.73 58.36
N THR A 140 13.28 -22.19 58.67
CA THR A 140 13.02 -23.34 59.59
C THR A 140 11.57 -23.85 59.38
N ALA A 141 11.14 -24.90 60.09
CA ALA A 141 9.97 -25.71 59.70
C ALA A 141 9.21 -26.35 60.90
N ALA A 142 8.14 -27.11 60.55
CA ALA A 142 7.47 -28.18 61.30
C ALA A 142 6.12 -27.89 62.01
N ALA A 143 5.17 -28.83 61.82
CA ALA A 143 3.99 -29.22 62.62
C ALA A 143 2.94 -28.15 63.06
N GLY A 144 1.65 -28.48 63.20
CA GLY A 144 0.93 -29.75 62.95
C GLY A 144 -0.52 -29.70 63.47
N TRP A 145 -1.23 -30.85 63.42
CA TRP A 145 -2.61 -31.10 63.89
C TRP A 145 -3.71 -30.43 63.02
N SER A 146 -4.74 -31.08 62.46
CA SER A 146 -5.63 -32.24 62.78
C SER A 146 -6.97 -31.82 63.43
N GLY A 147 -8.10 -32.14 62.77
CA GLY A 147 -9.43 -31.68 63.20
C GLY A 147 -10.58 -31.97 62.23
N THR A 148 -10.99 -33.24 62.16
CA THR A 148 -12.36 -33.77 61.91
C THR A 148 -13.51 -32.84 61.43
N GLY A 149 -14.26 -33.28 60.39
CA GLY A 149 -15.67 -32.90 60.18
C GLY A 149 -16.62 -33.65 61.14
N PRO A 150 -17.86 -34.05 60.75
CA PRO A 150 -18.60 -33.78 59.49
C PRO A 150 -20.08 -33.34 59.73
N ARG A 151 -20.87 -33.16 58.65
CA ARG A 151 -22.16 -33.87 58.40
C ARG A 151 -22.92 -33.35 57.17
N ARG A 152 -23.66 -34.24 56.52
CA ARG A 152 -24.70 -33.93 55.51
C ARG A 152 -26.02 -33.59 56.20
N PHE A 153 -26.86 -32.82 55.53
CA PHE A 153 -28.31 -33.07 55.50
C PHE A 153 -28.82 -32.94 54.06
N ALA A 154 -29.91 -33.64 53.74
CA ALA A 154 -30.55 -33.64 52.43
C ALA A 154 -32.02 -33.22 52.56
N GLY A 155 -32.57 -32.55 51.54
CA GLY A 155 -33.95 -32.05 51.56
C GLY A 155 -34.52 -31.86 50.16
N ALA A 156 -35.49 -32.71 49.81
CA ALA A 156 -36.55 -32.67 48.78
C ALA A 156 -36.43 -31.79 47.51
N ARG A 157 -36.93 -32.36 46.39
CA ARG A 157 -37.22 -31.65 45.13
C ARG A 157 -38.47 -30.77 45.22
N ALA A 158 -38.52 -29.73 44.39
CA ALA A 158 -39.75 -29.29 43.72
C ALA A 158 -39.45 -29.12 42.22
N GLN A 159 -40.37 -29.54 41.34
CA GLN A 159 -40.28 -29.31 39.89
C GLN A 159 -41.21 -28.17 39.48
N ILE A 160 -40.70 -27.21 38.74
CA ILE A 160 -41.49 -26.22 37.98
C ILE A 160 -40.92 -26.19 36.56
N GLY A 161 -41.78 -26.02 35.56
CA GLY A 161 -41.47 -26.26 34.15
C GLY A 161 -40.42 -25.31 33.55
N ALA A 162 -39.65 -25.82 32.58
CA ALA A 162 -38.67 -25.04 31.84
C ALA A 162 -39.33 -24.27 30.69
N ALA A 163 -39.38 -22.94 30.80
CA ALA A 163 -39.57 -22.07 29.63
C ALA A 163 -38.29 -22.03 28.80
N ALA A 164 -38.41 -21.89 27.47
CA ALA A 164 -37.26 -21.80 26.58
C ALA A 164 -36.55 -20.44 26.72
N VAL A 165 -35.26 -20.49 27.07
CA VAL A 165 -34.40 -19.30 27.23
C VAL A 165 -33.94 -18.79 25.85
N PRO A 166 -34.07 -17.48 25.54
CA PRO A 166 -33.65 -16.93 24.25
C PRO A 166 -32.15 -17.13 23.94
N PRO A 167 -31.74 -17.17 22.66
CA PRO A 167 -30.33 -17.38 22.29
C PRO A 167 -29.36 -16.39 22.92
N VAL A 168 -29.79 -15.13 23.08
CA VAL A 168 -28.98 -14.03 23.66
C VAL A 168 -28.62 -14.29 25.12
N GLU A 169 -29.55 -14.74 25.96
CA GLU A 169 -29.25 -15.09 27.36
C GLU A 169 -28.36 -16.35 27.45
N ARG A 170 -28.50 -17.28 26.51
CA ARG A 170 -27.63 -18.47 26.39
C ARG A 170 -26.19 -18.09 26.01
N PHE A 171 -26.02 -17.02 25.24
CA PHE A 171 -24.72 -16.42 24.91
C PHE A 171 -24.14 -15.65 26.12
N GLN A 172 -24.95 -14.81 26.79
CA GLN A 172 -24.52 -14.03 27.95
C GLN A 172 -24.15 -14.90 29.16
N ARG A 173 -24.85 -16.02 29.41
CA ARG A 173 -24.47 -16.96 30.48
C ARG A 173 -23.12 -17.66 30.25
N ARG A 174 -22.60 -17.73 29.01
CA ARG A 174 -21.23 -18.23 28.77
C ARG A 174 -20.16 -17.23 29.25
N MET A 175 -20.39 -15.93 29.05
CA MET A 175 -19.40 -14.89 29.39
C MET A 175 -19.13 -14.75 30.90
N ALA A 176 -20.03 -15.18 31.76
CA ALA A 176 -19.92 -14.97 33.21
C ALA A 176 -19.06 -16.00 33.96
N THR A 177 -18.69 -17.14 33.36
CA THR A 177 -18.12 -18.30 34.09
C THR A 177 -16.97 -19.03 33.39
N GLN A 178 -16.34 -18.46 32.35
CA GLN A 178 -15.19 -19.09 31.69
C GLN A 178 -14.02 -18.12 31.47
N ALA A 179 -13.21 -17.95 32.53
CA ALA A 179 -11.77 -17.85 32.36
C ALA A 179 -11.22 -19.27 32.08
N THR A 180 -11.44 -19.78 30.87
CA THR A 180 -10.93 -21.09 30.46
C THR A 180 -9.41 -21.10 30.49
N GLU A 181 -8.83 -22.16 31.05
CA GLU A 181 -7.40 -22.41 30.95
C GLU A 181 -6.99 -22.49 29.47
N HIS A 182 -5.89 -21.81 29.12
CA HIS A 182 -5.49 -21.63 27.72
C HIS A 182 -5.35 -22.96 27.00
N ALA A 183 -5.95 -23.02 25.81
CA ALA A 183 -6.19 -24.23 25.04
C ALA A 183 -4.94 -25.09 24.77
N PHE A 184 -3.76 -24.46 24.72
CA PHE A 184 -2.47 -25.03 24.33
C PHE A 184 -1.39 -24.77 25.39
N LYS A 185 -1.77 -24.49 26.65
CA LYS A 185 -0.85 -24.26 27.77
C LYS A 185 0.17 -25.40 27.97
N ASN A 186 -0.16 -26.62 27.56
CA ASN A 186 0.69 -27.81 27.66
C ASN A 186 1.89 -27.81 26.69
N ILE A 187 1.89 -26.99 25.63
CA ILE A 187 3.02 -26.84 24.70
C ILE A 187 3.81 -25.53 24.91
N LEU A 188 3.49 -24.76 25.95
CA LEU A 188 4.23 -23.57 26.35
C LEU A 188 5.51 -23.99 27.09
N THR A 189 6.66 -23.88 26.43
CA THR A 189 7.97 -24.30 26.96
C THR A 189 8.97 -23.13 27.01
N SER A 190 10.03 -23.26 27.80
CA SER A 190 11.13 -22.29 27.85
C SER A 190 12.14 -22.49 26.72
N LEU A 191 12.71 -21.39 26.21
CA LEU A 191 13.82 -21.37 25.26
C LEU A 191 15.13 -21.13 26.02
N PRO A 192 16.07 -22.10 26.08
CA PRO A 192 17.32 -21.96 26.83
C PRO A 192 18.27 -20.95 26.16
N LYS A 193 19.02 -20.20 26.98
CA LYS A 193 20.03 -19.23 26.53
C LYS A 193 21.44 -19.86 26.55
N PRO A 194 22.27 -19.70 25.50
CA PRO A 194 23.69 -20.07 25.54
C PRO A 194 24.42 -19.39 26.72
N GLY A 195 25.17 -20.18 27.49
CA GLY A 195 25.82 -19.71 28.73
C GLY A 195 24.95 -19.79 30.00
N GLY A 196 23.67 -20.16 29.86
CA GLY A 196 22.75 -20.40 30.98
C GLY A 196 21.62 -19.38 31.10
N GLY A 197 20.53 -19.81 31.76
CA GLY A 197 19.27 -19.07 31.79
C GLY A 197 18.37 -19.36 30.59
N GLU A 198 17.36 -18.51 30.39
CA GLU A 198 16.34 -18.64 29.36
C GLU A 198 16.16 -17.30 28.65
N PHE A 199 15.87 -17.31 27.35
CA PHE A 199 15.50 -16.09 26.61
C PHE A 199 14.04 -15.67 26.86
N GLY A 200 13.18 -16.65 27.15
CA GLY A 200 11.73 -16.49 27.27
C GLY A 200 11.02 -17.82 27.05
N LYS A 201 9.69 -17.80 26.95
CA LYS A 201 8.83 -18.96 26.71
C LYS A 201 8.09 -18.85 25.39
N PHE A 202 7.83 -19.98 24.74
CA PHE A 202 7.12 -20.04 23.45
C PHE A 202 6.17 -21.22 23.38
N TYR A 203 5.13 -21.09 22.56
CA TYR A 203 4.31 -22.23 22.15
C TYR A 203 5.10 -23.04 21.10
N SER A 204 5.48 -24.25 21.47
CA SER A 204 6.28 -25.15 20.63
C SER A 204 5.39 -25.87 19.63
N LEU A 205 5.49 -25.52 18.34
CA LEU A 205 4.74 -26.20 17.27
C LEU A 205 5.09 -27.69 17.17
N PRO A 206 6.37 -28.13 17.26
CA PRO A 206 6.70 -29.56 17.27
C PRO A 206 6.06 -30.33 18.43
N ALA A 207 5.79 -29.68 19.57
CA ALA A 207 5.17 -30.34 20.73
C ALA A 207 3.67 -30.64 20.54
N LEU A 208 3.06 -30.24 19.42
CA LEU A 208 1.75 -30.75 18.99
C LEU A 208 1.82 -32.20 18.48
N ASN A 209 3.00 -32.67 18.03
CA ASN A 209 3.23 -34.01 17.47
C ASN A 209 2.36 -34.34 16.24
N ASP A 210 1.98 -33.33 15.44
CA ASP A 210 1.18 -33.50 14.21
C ASP A 210 2.08 -33.41 12.96
N PRO A 211 2.20 -34.48 12.15
CA PRO A 211 3.07 -34.51 10.97
C PRO A 211 2.59 -33.65 9.80
N ARG A 212 1.38 -33.08 9.85
CA ARG A 212 0.92 -32.08 8.86
C ARG A 212 1.75 -30.81 8.94
N ILE A 213 2.15 -30.42 10.15
CA ILE A 213 2.88 -29.17 10.44
C ILE A 213 4.23 -29.13 9.70
N ASP A 214 4.93 -30.27 9.61
CA ASP A 214 6.24 -30.36 8.96
C ASP A 214 6.19 -30.05 7.45
N LYS A 215 5.03 -30.22 6.80
CA LYS A 215 4.81 -29.93 5.38
C LYS A 215 4.28 -28.53 5.09
N LEU A 216 3.76 -27.82 6.09
CA LEU A 216 3.15 -26.49 5.90
C LEU A 216 4.18 -25.48 5.35
N PRO A 217 3.78 -24.58 4.43
CA PRO A 217 4.55 -23.38 4.10
C PRO A 217 4.92 -22.58 5.35
N TYR A 218 6.10 -21.94 5.36
CA TYR A 218 6.56 -21.13 6.49
C TYR A 218 5.60 -19.99 6.82
N SER A 219 5.04 -19.36 5.79
CA SER A 219 3.96 -18.36 5.88
C SER A 219 2.75 -18.83 6.69
N ILE A 220 2.32 -20.09 6.51
CA ILE A 220 1.18 -20.68 7.24
C ILE A 220 1.57 -21.04 8.68
N ARG A 221 2.82 -21.40 8.96
CA ARG A 221 3.31 -21.63 10.34
C ARG A 221 3.22 -20.38 11.23
N ILE A 222 3.34 -19.18 10.65
CA ILE A 222 3.18 -17.90 11.38
C ILE A 222 1.70 -17.66 11.73
N LEU A 223 0.77 -17.97 10.82
CA LEU A 223 -0.67 -17.93 11.11
C LEU A 223 -1.04 -18.93 12.22
N LEU A 224 -0.47 -20.14 12.16
CA LEU A 224 -0.66 -21.20 13.15
C LEU A 224 -0.20 -20.79 14.54
N GLU A 225 0.99 -20.19 14.66
CA GLU A 225 1.51 -19.68 15.93
C GLU A 225 0.60 -18.58 16.52
N SER A 226 0.19 -17.61 15.69
CA SER A 226 -0.70 -16.54 16.13
C SER A 226 -2.03 -17.09 16.66
N ALA A 227 -2.63 -18.05 15.94
CA ALA A 227 -3.87 -18.70 16.37
C ALA A 227 -3.71 -19.49 17.67
N ILE A 228 -2.64 -20.29 17.80
CA ILE A 228 -2.33 -21.06 19.03
C ILE A 228 -2.16 -20.12 20.23
N ARG A 229 -1.27 -19.13 20.12
CA ARG A 229 -0.95 -18.18 21.20
C ARG A 229 -2.17 -17.37 21.64
N ASN A 230 -3.05 -17.00 20.71
CA ASN A 230 -4.25 -16.21 21.00
C ASN A 230 -5.51 -17.05 21.31
N CYS A 231 -5.44 -18.39 21.38
CA CYS A 231 -6.62 -19.25 21.53
C CYS A 231 -7.33 -19.12 22.91
N ASP A 232 -8.21 -18.14 23.00
CA ASP A 232 -9.10 -17.86 24.14
C ASP A 232 -10.37 -18.73 24.16
N ASN A 233 -10.70 -19.39 23.04
CA ASN A 233 -11.98 -20.08 22.76
C ASN A 233 -13.18 -19.13 22.59
N PHE A 234 -12.94 -17.87 22.24
CA PHE A 234 -13.95 -16.85 21.98
C PHE A 234 -13.65 -16.02 20.71
N GLN A 235 -12.56 -15.25 20.68
CA GLN A 235 -12.05 -14.61 19.45
C GLN A 235 -11.30 -15.61 18.55
N VAL A 236 -10.64 -16.59 19.14
CA VAL A 236 -9.85 -17.62 18.44
C VAL A 236 -10.10 -18.98 19.09
N THR A 237 -10.59 -19.95 18.33
CA THR A 237 -10.99 -21.26 18.86
C THR A 237 -10.01 -22.37 18.48
N LYS A 238 -10.05 -23.48 19.25
CA LYS A 238 -9.33 -24.72 18.88
C LYS A 238 -9.66 -25.22 17.47
N ASN A 239 -10.88 -24.98 17.00
CA ASN A 239 -11.31 -25.34 15.65
C ASN A 239 -10.61 -24.50 14.58
N ASP A 240 -10.27 -23.24 14.88
CA ASP A 240 -9.53 -22.37 13.95
C ASP A 240 -8.05 -22.73 13.87
N VAL A 241 -7.46 -23.21 14.98
CA VAL A 241 -6.14 -23.83 14.97
C VAL A 241 -6.14 -25.09 14.11
N GLU A 242 -7.12 -25.99 14.28
CA GLU A 242 -7.26 -27.20 13.45
C GLU A 242 -7.43 -26.87 11.96
N LYS A 243 -8.22 -25.84 11.60
CA LYS A 243 -8.33 -25.38 10.19
C LYS A 243 -6.97 -25.05 9.59
N ILE A 244 -6.06 -24.46 10.35
CA ILE A 244 -4.73 -24.03 9.87
C ILE A 244 -3.76 -25.22 9.80
N ILE A 245 -3.86 -26.20 10.70
CA ILE A 245 -3.08 -27.45 10.61
C ILE A 245 -3.55 -28.26 9.38
N ASP A 246 -4.85 -28.29 9.10
CA ASP A 246 -5.46 -28.95 7.94
C ASP A 246 -5.45 -28.10 6.65
N TRP A 247 -4.53 -27.12 6.54
CA TRP A 247 -4.47 -26.10 5.47
C TRP A 247 -4.65 -26.65 4.05
N GLU A 248 -4.03 -27.79 3.74
CA GLU A 248 -4.09 -28.45 2.42
C GLU A 248 -5.53 -28.81 2.02
N ASN A 249 -6.37 -29.16 3.01
CA ASN A 249 -7.78 -29.53 2.83
C ASN A 249 -8.73 -28.34 3.03
N THR A 250 -8.36 -27.31 3.79
CA THR A 250 -9.26 -26.22 4.22
C THR A 250 -9.10 -24.95 3.39
N SER A 251 -7.89 -24.64 2.93
CA SER A 251 -7.65 -23.47 2.05
C SER A 251 -8.39 -23.58 0.71
N PRO A 252 -8.42 -24.74 0.00
CA PRO A 252 -9.24 -24.90 -1.21
C PRO A 252 -10.75 -24.78 -0.97
N LYS A 253 -11.21 -24.95 0.27
CA LYS A 253 -12.60 -24.76 0.71
C LYS A 253 -12.89 -23.33 1.17
N LEU A 254 -11.94 -22.40 1.00
CA LEU A 254 -12.01 -21.00 1.43
C LEU A 254 -12.30 -20.83 2.92
N ALA A 255 -11.80 -21.72 3.77
CA ALA A 255 -12.08 -21.72 5.21
C ALA A 255 -11.62 -20.41 5.89
N GLU A 256 -12.53 -19.76 6.62
CA GLU A 256 -12.24 -18.56 7.42
C GLU A 256 -11.34 -18.85 8.62
N ILE A 257 -10.39 -17.96 8.92
CA ILE A 257 -9.59 -17.96 10.14
C ILE A 257 -9.54 -16.55 10.75
N PRO A 258 -9.44 -16.43 12.09
CA PRO A 258 -9.04 -15.21 12.76
C PRO A 258 -7.51 -15.07 12.74
N PHE A 259 -7.00 -13.87 12.48
CA PHE A 259 -5.57 -13.55 12.58
C PHE A 259 -5.34 -12.34 13.50
N LYS A 260 -4.33 -12.43 14.38
CA LYS A 260 -3.92 -11.34 15.26
C LYS A 260 -2.44 -11.02 15.01
N PRO A 261 -2.11 -10.00 14.20
CA PRO A 261 -0.73 -9.61 13.94
C PRO A 261 -0.07 -9.06 15.21
N ALA A 262 1.26 -9.09 15.25
CA ALA A 262 2.03 -8.62 16.40
C ALA A 262 2.01 -7.10 16.58
N ARG A 263 1.83 -6.33 15.49
CA ARG A 263 1.87 -4.85 15.46
C ARG A 263 1.18 -4.27 14.22
N VAL A 264 1.06 -2.94 14.19
CA VAL A 264 0.49 -2.16 13.07
C VAL A 264 1.48 -1.10 12.58
N LEU A 265 1.49 -0.82 11.27
CA LEU A 265 2.36 0.17 10.62
C LEU A 265 1.55 1.27 9.92
N LEU A 266 1.89 2.53 10.16
CA LEU A 266 1.21 3.71 9.60
C LEU A 266 2.18 4.63 8.85
N GLN A 267 1.64 5.37 7.88
CA GLN A 267 2.31 6.51 7.22
C GLN A 267 1.39 7.74 7.24
N ASP A 268 1.89 8.97 7.15
CA ASP A 268 1.11 10.16 7.53
C ASP A 268 -0.16 10.44 6.70
N PHE A 269 -0.27 10.00 5.45
CA PHE A 269 -1.51 10.11 4.66
C PHE A 269 -2.60 9.12 5.11
N THR A 270 -2.31 8.08 5.89
CA THR A 270 -3.32 7.16 6.47
C THR A 270 -3.32 7.17 8.00
N GLY A 271 -2.23 7.58 8.62
CA GLY A 271 -2.13 7.82 10.06
C GLY A 271 -2.92 9.04 10.51
N VAL A 272 -3.01 10.12 9.70
CA VAL A 272 -3.91 11.25 10.02
C VAL A 272 -5.38 10.80 10.11
N PRO A 273 -6.01 10.17 9.10
CA PRO A 273 -7.38 9.68 9.25
C PRO A 273 -7.50 8.62 10.36
N ALA A 274 -6.56 7.69 10.54
CA ALA A 274 -6.64 6.71 11.63
C ALA A 274 -6.63 7.35 13.03
N VAL A 275 -5.83 8.40 13.25
CA VAL A 275 -5.80 9.14 14.53
C VAL A 275 -7.03 10.05 14.67
N VAL A 276 -7.61 10.56 13.57
CA VAL A 276 -8.93 11.26 13.56
C VAL A 276 -10.06 10.31 13.96
N ASP A 277 -10.12 9.13 13.36
CA ASP A 277 -11.11 8.10 13.69
C ASP A 277 -10.96 7.66 15.16
N LEU A 278 -9.74 7.39 15.66
CA LEU A 278 -9.51 7.09 17.08
C LEU A 278 -9.90 8.24 18.03
N ALA A 279 -9.68 9.50 17.65
CA ALA A 279 -10.13 10.66 18.43
C ALA A 279 -11.67 10.74 18.47
N ALA A 280 -12.33 10.60 17.32
CA ALA A 280 -13.79 10.60 17.23
C ALA A 280 -14.43 9.39 17.96
N MET A 281 -13.75 8.23 17.99
CA MET A 281 -14.15 7.07 18.80
C MET A 281 -14.05 7.35 20.31
N ARG A 282 -13.07 8.15 20.76
CA ARG A 282 -13.00 8.61 22.17
C ARG A 282 -14.18 9.50 22.52
N ASP A 283 -14.50 10.46 21.66
CA ASP A 283 -15.66 11.35 21.86
C ASP A 283 -16.98 10.56 21.80
N ALA A 284 -17.11 9.58 20.91
CA ALA A 284 -18.28 8.69 20.86
C ALA A 284 -18.44 7.86 22.14
N MET A 285 -17.34 7.28 22.67
CA MET A 285 -17.35 6.56 23.95
C MET A 285 -17.75 7.46 25.12
N ALA A 286 -17.26 8.70 25.17
CA ALA A 286 -17.64 9.69 26.17
C ALA A 286 -19.12 10.11 26.05
N LYS A 287 -19.62 10.37 24.83
CA LYS A 287 -21.03 10.68 24.53
C LYS A 287 -21.96 9.52 24.91
N LEU A 288 -21.48 8.27 24.84
CA LEU A 288 -22.18 7.05 25.30
C LEU A 288 -22.04 6.78 26.81
N GLY A 289 -21.35 7.64 27.58
CA GLY A 289 -21.15 7.48 29.02
C GLY A 289 -20.16 6.39 29.43
N SER A 290 -19.27 5.96 28.52
CA SER A 290 -18.19 5.00 28.79
C SER A 290 -16.83 5.69 28.94
N ASP A 291 -15.87 4.96 29.52
CA ASP A 291 -14.48 5.40 29.60
C ASP A 291 -13.84 5.47 28.20
N ALA A 292 -13.54 6.68 27.75
CA ALA A 292 -12.87 6.94 26.47
C ALA A 292 -11.43 6.38 26.40
N ASN A 293 -10.74 6.19 27.53
CA ASN A 293 -9.35 5.70 27.53
C ASN A 293 -9.24 4.24 27.07
N LYS A 294 -10.35 3.49 27.02
CA LYS A 294 -10.44 2.18 26.36
C LYS A 294 -10.16 2.23 24.85
N ILE A 295 -10.32 3.39 24.21
CA ILE A 295 -9.87 3.61 22.84
C ILE A 295 -8.37 3.92 22.91
N ASN A 296 -7.58 2.84 22.88
CA ASN A 296 -6.12 2.88 22.84
C ASN A 296 -5.57 1.64 22.12
N PRO A 297 -4.53 1.76 21.28
CA PRO A 297 -3.86 0.59 20.72
C PRO A 297 -3.36 -0.41 21.78
N LEU A 298 -3.71 -1.68 21.58
CA LEU A 298 -3.35 -2.84 22.41
C LEU A 298 -2.14 -3.61 21.85
N VAL A 299 -1.75 -3.31 20.61
CA VAL A 299 -0.51 -3.74 19.96
C VAL A 299 0.35 -2.51 19.62
N PRO A 300 1.68 -2.64 19.44
CA PRO A 300 2.53 -1.55 18.99
C PRO A 300 2.05 -0.98 17.65
N VAL A 301 2.06 0.35 17.55
CA VAL A 301 1.74 1.11 16.34
C VAL A 301 2.93 2.00 16.00
N ASP A 302 3.67 1.65 14.95
CA ASP A 302 4.75 2.49 14.44
C ASP A 302 4.20 3.36 13.29
N LEU A 303 4.23 4.70 13.42
CA LEU A 303 3.85 5.65 12.37
C LEU A 303 5.09 6.37 11.86
N VAL A 304 5.27 6.49 10.54
CA VAL A 304 6.37 7.25 9.91
C VAL A 304 5.81 8.40 9.07
N ILE A 305 6.42 9.59 9.16
CA ILE A 305 6.00 10.76 8.38
C ILE A 305 6.93 10.93 7.17
N ASP A 306 6.42 10.58 5.99
CA ASP A 306 7.19 10.41 4.75
C ASP A 306 6.41 10.71 3.45
N HIS A 307 5.08 10.86 3.50
CA HIS A 307 4.22 11.20 2.36
C HIS A 307 3.99 12.71 2.23
N SER A 308 4.40 13.52 3.21
CA SER A 308 4.21 14.98 3.23
C SER A 308 5.20 15.79 2.39
N VAL A 309 6.44 15.32 2.21
CA VAL A 309 7.49 16.03 1.46
C VAL A 309 7.24 16.00 -0.06
N GLN A 310 7.51 17.13 -0.71
CA GLN A 310 7.36 17.34 -2.15
C GLN A 310 8.69 17.80 -2.75
N VAL A 311 8.93 17.48 -4.04
CA VAL A 311 10.14 17.90 -4.76
C VAL A 311 9.90 19.28 -5.38
N ASP A 312 9.64 20.29 -4.55
CA ASP A 312 9.51 21.69 -4.99
C ASP A 312 10.83 22.17 -5.62
N VAL A 313 11.92 22.01 -4.89
CA VAL A 313 13.29 22.29 -5.33
C VAL A 313 13.99 20.98 -5.72
N ALA A 314 14.65 21.00 -6.87
CA ALA A 314 15.47 19.92 -7.42
C ALA A 314 16.83 20.48 -7.91
N ARG A 315 17.77 19.61 -8.30
CA ARG A 315 19.09 19.97 -8.87
C ARG A 315 19.90 21.02 -8.09
N SER A 316 19.71 21.12 -6.78
CA SER A 316 20.30 22.17 -5.92
C SER A 316 20.82 21.60 -4.61
N PRO A 317 21.99 22.06 -4.10
CA PRO A 317 22.50 21.66 -2.79
C PRO A 317 21.60 22.09 -1.63
N ASN A 318 20.73 23.09 -1.83
CA ASN A 318 19.77 23.55 -0.82
C ASN A 318 18.42 22.80 -0.86
N ALA A 319 18.24 21.82 -1.76
CA ALA A 319 16.94 21.19 -2.00
C ALA A 319 16.34 20.54 -0.73
N VAL A 320 17.15 19.80 0.05
CA VAL A 320 16.69 19.15 1.29
C VAL A 320 16.10 20.16 2.28
N GLN A 321 16.77 21.29 2.49
CA GLN A 321 16.32 22.30 3.45
C GLN A 321 15.07 23.02 2.94
N ALA A 322 15.08 23.50 1.70
CA ALA A 322 13.94 24.22 1.12
C ALA A 322 12.67 23.35 1.07
N ASN A 323 12.78 22.07 0.68
CA ASN A 323 11.64 21.15 0.64
C ASN A 323 11.13 20.80 2.05
N MET A 324 12.01 20.70 3.05
CA MET A 324 11.62 20.49 4.45
C MET A 324 10.95 21.72 5.07
N GLU A 325 11.44 22.92 4.77
CA GLU A 325 10.81 24.18 5.23
C GLU A 325 9.39 24.35 4.64
N LEU A 326 9.22 24.05 3.34
CA LEU A 326 7.92 24.02 2.68
C LEU A 326 7.01 22.90 3.23
N GLU A 327 7.55 21.71 3.48
CA GLU A 327 6.82 20.60 4.10
C GLU A 327 6.27 21.00 5.47
N PHE A 328 7.11 21.52 6.37
CA PHE A 328 6.69 21.93 7.71
C PHE A 328 5.72 23.11 7.68
N SER A 329 5.90 24.06 6.76
CA SER A 329 4.96 25.17 6.57
C SER A 329 3.57 24.66 6.16
N ARG A 330 3.49 23.83 5.11
CA ARG A 330 2.24 23.28 4.56
C ARG A 330 1.54 22.31 5.51
N ASN A 331 2.28 21.55 6.31
CA ASN A 331 1.75 20.43 7.11
C ASN A 331 1.74 20.66 8.63
N LYS A 332 2.08 21.88 9.12
CA LYS A 332 2.20 22.21 10.55
C LYS A 332 1.07 21.66 11.43
N GLU A 333 -0.17 21.81 10.98
CA GLU A 333 -1.36 21.34 11.72
C GLU A 333 -1.44 19.82 11.77
N ARG A 334 -1.24 19.14 10.64
CA ARG A 334 -1.18 17.66 10.56
C ARG A 334 -0.08 17.08 11.45
N PHE A 335 1.08 17.73 11.46
CA PHE A 335 2.21 17.33 12.30
C PHE A 335 1.94 17.56 13.78
N GLY A 336 1.30 18.68 14.15
CA GLY A 336 0.79 18.90 15.50
C GLY A 336 -0.24 17.86 15.93
N PHE A 337 -1.15 17.48 15.04
CA PHE A 337 -2.15 16.43 15.30
C PHE A 337 -1.52 15.04 15.52
N LEU A 338 -0.58 14.63 14.67
CA LEU A 338 0.14 13.37 14.86
C LEU A 338 1.01 13.36 16.13
N LYS A 339 1.64 14.50 16.46
CA LYS A 339 2.40 14.66 17.70
C LYS A 339 1.50 14.58 18.94
N TRP A 340 0.30 15.19 18.91
CA TRP A 340 -0.73 14.99 19.93
C TRP A 340 -1.13 13.50 20.05
N GLY A 341 -1.34 12.81 18.93
CA GLY A 341 -1.63 11.37 18.92
C GLY A 341 -0.57 10.55 19.66
N SER A 342 0.72 10.83 19.41
CA SER A 342 1.83 10.14 20.09
C SER A 342 1.91 10.35 21.61
N SER A 343 1.28 11.40 22.15
CA SER A 343 1.16 11.62 23.60
C SER A 343 -0.20 11.19 24.18
N ALA A 344 -1.26 11.19 23.37
CA ALA A 344 -2.63 10.86 23.78
C ALA A 344 -2.91 9.35 23.74
N PHE A 345 -2.15 8.56 22.97
CA PHE A 345 -2.31 7.12 22.83
C PHE A 345 -1.05 6.36 23.27
N GLN A 346 -1.19 5.42 24.19
CA GLN A 346 -0.12 4.47 24.54
C GLN A 346 0.12 3.52 23.36
N ASN A 347 1.33 2.95 23.28
CA ASN A 347 1.80 2.08 22.20
C ASN A 347 1.90 2.74 20.80
N MET A 348 1.68 4.06 20.67
CA MET A 348 1.81 4.80 19.41
C MET A 348 3.16 5.53 19.31
N LEU A 349 4.09 5.00 18.51
CA LEU A 349 5.33 5.67 18.14
C LEU A 349 5.10 6.52 16.89
N VAL A 350 5.54 7.78 16.89
CA VAL A 350 5.60 8.63 15.69
C VAL A 350 7.06 8.96 15.36
N VAL A 351 7.52 8.49 14.21
CA VAL A 351 8.79 8.85 13.59
C VAL A 351 8.60 10.16 12.80
N PRO A 352 9.35 11.23 13.13
CA PRO A 352 9.10 12.57 12.63
C PRO A 352 9.60 12.81 11.19
N PRO A 353 9.19 13.92 10.54
CA PRO A 353 9.48 14.18 9.12
C PRO A 353 10.98 14.28 8.82
N GLY A 354 11.38 13.84 7.64
CA GLY A 354 12.77 13.83 7.18
C GLY A 354 13.63 12.69 7.75
N SER A 355 13.02 11.70 8.41
CA SER A 355 13.73 10.55 8.99
C SER A 355 14.00 9.41 8.00
N GLY A 356 13.09 9.19 7.04
CA GLY A 356 13.12 8.07 6.10
C GLY A 356 11.71 7.65 5.64
N ILE A 357 11.65 6.73 4.68
CA ILE A 357 10.41 6.14 4.14
C ILE A 357 9.98 4.96 5.01
N VAL A 358 8.68 4.86 5.27
CA VAL A 358 8.03 3.92 6.21
C VAL A 358 8.55 2.48 6.10
N HIS A 359 8.66 1.93 4.88
CA HIS A 359 9.07 0.54 4.68
C HIS A 359 10.58 0.30 4.79
N GLN A 360 11.42 1.30 4.48
CA GLN A 360 12.87 1.19 4.68
C GLN A 360 13.23 1.36 6.16
N VAL A 361 12.56 2.28 6.86
CA VAL A 361 12.64 2.40 8.34
C VAL A 361 12.08 1.13 9.02
N ASN A 362 11.07 0.48 8.43
CA ASN A 362 10.59 -0.82 8.91
C ASN A 362 11.66 -1.92 8.76
N LEU A 363 12.28 -2.06 7.59
CA LEU A 363 13.33 -3.07 7.36
C LEU A 363 14.57 -2.85 8.25
N GLU A 364 15.10 -1.63 8.25
CA GLU A 364 16.35 -1.27 8.92
C GLU A 364 16.22 -1.15 10.45
N TYR A 365 15.02 -0.86 10.98
CA TYR A 365 14.82 -0.58 12.41
C TYR A 365 13.57 -1.23 13.03
N LEU A 366 12.37 -0.97 12.51
CA LEU A 366 11.11 -1.39 13.19
C LEU A 366 10.78 -2.88 13.03
N GLY A 367 11.49 -3.64 12.19
CA GLY A 367 11.38 -5.10 12.12
C GLY A 367 11.98 -5.74 13.36
N ARG A 368 11.18 -6.55 14.09
CA ARG A 368 11.63 -7.29 15.28
C ARG A 368 12.00 -8.75 14.95
N VAL A 369 11.42 -9.33 13.90
CA VAL A 369 11.54 -10.76 13.47
C VAL A 369 11.01 -11.77 14.51
N VAL A 370 11.45 -11.70 15.76
CA VAL A 370 10.87 -12.40 16.91
C VAL A 370 10.65 -11.38 18.03
N PHE A 371 9.41 -11.25 18.50
CA PHE A 371 9.08 -10.46 19.69
C PHE A 371 9.52 -11.17 20.97
N ASN A 372 9.78 -10.38 22.01
CA ASN A 372 9.86 -10.85 23.39
C ASN A 372 9.03 -9.89 24.26
N THR A 373 7.78 -10.25 24.52
CA THR A 373 6.83 -9.42 25.28
C THR A 373 6.48 -10.14 26.57
N ASP A 374 6.82 -9.52 27.71
CA ASP A 374 6.63 -10.06 29.06
C ASP A 374 7.20 -11.50 29.25
N GLY A 375 8.28 -11.80 28.52
CA GLY A 375 8.93 -13.10 28.52
C GLY A 375 8.31 -14.15 27.58
N ILE A 376 7.35 -13.76 26.72
CA ILE A 376 6.76 -14.63 25.68
C ILE A 376 7.37 -14.30 24.31
N LEU A 377 7.87 -15.34 23.63
CA LEU A 377 8.52 -15.29 22.32
C LEU A 377 7.57 -15.73 21.21
N TYR A 378 7.47 -14.94 20.14
CA TYR A 378 6.61 -15.20 18.98
C TYR A 378 7.07 -14.43 17.73
N PRO A 379 6.66 -14.81 16.51
CA PRO A 379 7.12 -14.14 15.29
C PRO A 379 6.58 -12.72 15.16
N ASP A 380 7.40 -11.81 14.63
CA ASP A 380 6.92 -10.52 14.15
C ASP A 380 5.94 -10.74 12.97
N SER A 381 4.87 -9.95 12.98
CA SER A 381 3.88 -9.90 11.92
C SER A 381 3.18 -8.55 11.97
N VAL A 382 2.95 -7.94 10.82
CA VAL A 382 2.56 -6.53 10.74
C VAL A 382 1.58 -6.25 9.61
N VAL A 383 0.45 -5.65 9.95
CA VAL A 383 -0.44 -5.08 8.94
C VAL A 383 -0.25 -3.57 8.86
N GLY A 384 -0.20 -3.05 7.63
CA GLY A 384 0.13 -1.67 7.38
C GLY A 384 -0.90 -0.94 6.54
N THR A 385 -1.05 0.36 6.78
CA THR A 385 -1.97 1.22 6.02
C THR A 385 -1.35 1.78 4.73
N ASP A 386 -0.31 1.12 4.22
CA ASP A 386 0.14 1.25 2.83
C ASP A 386 0.24 -0.15 2.20
N SER A 387 0.06 -0.24 0.88
CA SER A 387 0.03 -1.53 0.19
C SER A 387 1.36 -2.29 0.25
N HIS A 388 2.50 -1.58 0.28
CA HIS A 388 3.83 -2.20 0.13
C HIS A 388 4.48 -2.58 1.47
N THR A 389 3.70 -2.69 2.56
CA THR A 389 4.16 -3.24 3.85
C THR A 389 4.73 -4.66 3.69
N THR A 390 4.31 -5.38 2.66
CA THR A 390 4.88 -6.64 2.17
C THR A 390 6.39 -6.58 1.92
N MET A 391 7.00 -5.39 1.77
CA MET A 391 8.46 -5.24 1.72
C MET A 391 9.18 -5.88 2.92
N ILE A 392 8.52 -6.00 4.07
CA ILE A 392 9.06 -6.64 5.27
C ILE A 392 9.07 -8.18 5.17
N ASP A 393 8.32 -8.78 4.23
CA ASP A 393 8.31 -10.22 4.01
C ASP A 393 9.69 -10.73 3.52
N GLY A 394 10.51 -9.85 2.93
CA GLY A 394 11.91 -10.10 2.60
C GLY A 394 12.81 -10.32 3.82
N LEU A 395 12.37 -9.92 5.02
CA LEU A 395 13.00 -10.15 6.33
C LEU A 395 12.44 -11.41 7.03
N GLY A 396 11.48 -12.12 6.41
CA GLY A 396 10.77 -13.25 7.02
C GLY A 396 9.73 -12.88 8.08
N VAL A 397 9.27 -11.63 8.07
CA VAL A 397 8.16 -11.11 8.87
C VAL A 397 6.91 -11.13 8.00
N ALA A 398 5.85 -11.84 8.39
CA ALA A 398 4.63 -11.87 7.59
C ALA A 398 3.88 -10.53 7.71
N GLY A 399 3.75 -9.76 6.63
CA GLY A 399 3.05 -8.48 6.66
C GLY A 399 2.46 -8.01 5.34
N TRP A 400 1.39 -7.22 5.41
CA TRP A 400 0.67 -6.80 4.21
C TRP A 400 -0.15 -5.53 4.37
N GLY A 401 -0.57 -4.98 3.23
CA GLY A 401 -1.48 -3.83 3.17
C GLY A 401 -2.91 -4.15 3.61
N VAL A 402 -3.45 -3.29 4.46
CA VAL A 402 -4.84 -3.26 4.95
C VAL A 402 -5.38 -1.83 4.88
N GLY A 403 -6.70 -1.66 4.97
CA GLY A 403 -7.31 -0.34 5.12
C GLY A 403 -7.01 0.29 6.48
N GLY A 404 -7.06 1.63 6.57
CA GLY A 404 -7.01 2.35 7.85
C GLY A 404 -7.95 1.76 8.89
N ILE A 405 -9.21 1.60 8.49
CA ILE A 405 -10.31 1.05 9.29
C ILE A 405 -10.02 -0.36 9.85
N GLU A 406 -9.41 -1.24 9.04
CA GLU A 406 -9.04 -2.60 9.44
C GLU A 406 -7.83 -2.58 10.40
N ALA A 407 -6.87 -1.69 10.16
CA ALA A 407 -5.75 -1.43 11.07
C ALA A 407 -6.24 -0.84 12.41
N GLU A 408 -7.18 0.09 12.41
CA GLU A 408 -7.79 0.70 13.61
C GLU A 408 -8.50 -0.35 14.48
N ALA A 409 -9.28 -1.25 13.87
CA ALA A 409 -9.89 -2.38 14.59
C ALA A 409 -8.85 -3.36 15.14
N THR A 410 -7.76 -3.59 14.40
CA THR A 410 -6.61 -4.40 14.83
C THR A 410 -5.86 -3.77 16.01
N MET A 411 -5.64 -2.45 15.99
CA MET A 411 -5.09 -1.69 17.12
C MET A 411 -5.97 -1.90 18.37
N LEU A 412 -7.29 -1.87 18.22
CA LEU A 412 -8.27 -2.08 19.30
C LEU A 412 -8.55 -3.58 19.59
N GLY A 413 -7.63 -4.46 19.21
CA GLY A 413 -7.59 -5.87 19.63
C GLY A 413 -8.63 -6.79 19.00
N GLN A 414 -9.30 -6.38 17.91
CA GLN A 414 -10.07 -7.33 17.11
C GLN A 414 -9.11 -8.25 16.34
N PRO A 415 -9.41 -9.55 16.21
CA PRO A 415 -8.81 -10.35 15.16
C PRO A 415 -9.29 -9.83 13.80
N MET A 416 -8.38 -9.81 12.83
CA MET A 416 -8.76 -9.73 11.42
C MET A 416 -9.45 -11.04 11.03
N SER A 417 -10.49 -10.94 10.21
CA SER A 417 -11.19 -12.10 9.64
C SER A 417 -10.70 -12.29 8.21
N MET A 418 -10.09 -13.45 7.91
CA MET A 418 -9.54 -13.72 6.57
C MET A 418 -9.80 -15.15 6.11
N VAL A 419 -9.96 -15.33 4.81
CA VAL A 419 -9.92 -16.65 4.17
C VAL A 419 -8.51 -17.19 4.25
N LEU A 420 -8.35 -18.46 4.65
CA LEU A 420 -7.06 -19.14 4.73
C LEU A 420 -6.43 -19.26 3.33
N PRO A 421 -5.32 -18.57 3.03
CA PRO A 421 -4.90 -18.35 1.65
C PRO A 421 -4.14 -19.55 1.08
N GLY A 422 -4.35 -19.80 -0.22
CA GLY A 422 -3.47 -20.68 -0.97
C GLY A 422 -2.08 -20.04 -1.09
N VAL A 423 -1.02 -20.84 -1.02
CA VAL A 423 0.37 -20.39 -1.12
C VAL A 423 0.96 -20.89 -2.43
N VAL A 424 1.49 -19.98 -3.24
CA VAL A 424 2.22 -20.31 -4.47
C VAL A 424 3.70 -20.44 -4.14
N GLY A 425 4.27 -21.63 -4.35
CA GLY A 425 5.71 -21.85 -4.21
C GLY A 425 6.44 -21.29 -5.43
N PHE A 426 7.30 -20.30 -5.23
CA PHE A 426 8.12 -19.72 -6.30
C PHE A 426 9.58 -20.13 -6.13
N LYS A 427 10.02 -21.10 -6.94
CA LYS A 427 11.36 -21.68 -6.89
C LYS A 427 12.36 -20.79 -7.63
N LEU A 428 13.48 -20.49 -6.97
CA LEU A 428 14.61 -19.76 -7.54
C LEU A 428 15.83 -20.70 -7.64
N THR A 429 16.45 -20.74 -8.81
CA THR A 429 17.66 -21.52 -9.12
C THR A 429 18.73 -20.63 -9.76
N GLY A 430 19.96 -21.15 -9.90
CA GLY A 430 21.05 -20.41 -10.55
C GLY A 430 21.49 -19.15 -9.78
N LYS A 431 21.88 -18.10 -10.51
CA LYS A 431 22.31 -16.79 -9.98
C LYS A 431 22.04 -15.67 -10.99
N LEU A 432 21.97 -14.41 -10.53
CA LEU A 432 21.89 -13.28 -11.47
C LEU A 432 23.21 -13.11 -12.26
N ARG A 433 23.09 -12.81 -13.56
CA ARG A 433 24.22 -12.48 -14.44
C ARG A 433 24.83 -11.11 -14.10
N SER A 434 26.12 -10.92 -14.38
CA SER A 434 26.80 -9.63 -14.13
C SER A 434 26.14 -8.51 -14.97
N GLY A 435 25.90 -7.36 -14.35
CA GLY A 435 25.17 -6.24 -14.94
C GLY A 435 23.64 -6.30 -14.86
N VAL A 436 23.05 -7.40 -14.38
CA VAL A 436 21.61 -7.51 -14.06
C VAL A 436 21.35 -7.06 -12.62
N THR A 437 20.23 -6.37 -12.37
CA THR A 437 19.90 -5.80 -11.06
C THR A 437 18.72 -6.49 -10.36
N ALA A 438 18.57 -6.26 -9.06
CA ALA A 438 17.39 -6.67 -8.29
C ALA A 438 16.08 -6.09 -8.86
N THR A 439 16.14 -4.91 -9.50
CA THR A 439 14.99 -4.30 -10.15
C THR A 439 14.55 -5.13 -11.37
N ASP A 440 15.50 -5.62 -12.18
CA ASP A 440 15.20 -6.48 -13.34
C ASP A 440 14.56 -7.81 -12.92
N LEU A 441 15.05 -8.37 -11.80
CA LEU A 441 14.48 -9.56 -11.18
C LEU A 441 13.04 -9.33 -10.72
N VAL A 442 12.74 -8.28 -9.95
CA VAL A 442 11.36 -8.04 -9.51
C VAL A 442 10.41 -7.71 -10.65
N LEU A 443 10.83 -6.99 -11.70
CA LEU A 443 9.99 -6.74 -12.86
C LEU A 443 9.67 -8.03 -13.62
N THR A 444 10.63 -8.96 -13.70
CA THR A 444 10.44 -10.30 -14.29
C THR A 444 9.48 -11.15 -13.44
N VAL A 445 9.70 -11.23 -12.13
CA VAL A 445 8.83 -11.93 -11.17
C VAL A 445 7.40 -11.34 -11.17
N THR A 446 7.27 -10.02 -11.26
CA THR A 446 5.97 -9.32 -11.32
C THR A 446 5.18 -9.70 -12.58
N GLN A 447 5.85 -9.75 -13.74
CA GLN A 447 5.25 -10.20 -15.00
C GLN A 447 4.78 -11.67 -14.92
N MET A 448 5.61 -12.56 -14.36
CA MET A 448 5.28 -13.98 -14.19
C MET A 448 4.09 -14.19 -13.24
N LEU A 449 4.11 -13.55 -12.07
CA LEU A 449 3.07 -13.73 -11.04
C LEU A 449 1.73 -13.10 -11.43
N ARG A 450 1.71 -11.93 -12.11
CA ARG A 450 0.45 -11.38 -12.64
C ARG A 450 -0.13 -12.25 -13.76
N LYS A 451 0.71 -12.91 -14.57
CA LYS A 451 0.28 -13.89 -15.59
C LYS A 451 -0.27 -15.19 -14.97
N HIS A 452 0.25 -15.63 -13.83
CA HIS A 452 -0.21 -16.84 -13.11
C HIS A 452 -1.51 -16.64 -12.31
N GLY A 453 -1.82 -15.39 -11.92
CA GLY A 453 -3.04 -15.06 -11.18
C GLY A 453 -2.93 -15.41 -9.69
N VAL A 454 -2.24 -14.55 -8.93
CA VAL A 454 -2.00 -14.72 -7.49
C VAL A 454 -2.85 -13.83 -6.58
N VAL A 455 -3.91 -13.22 -7.12
CA VAL A 455 -4.88 -12.41 -6.35
C VAL A 455 -5.49 -13.23 -5.21
N GLY A 456 -5.42 -12.69 -3.99
CA GLY A 456 -5.92 -13.34 -2.77
C GLY A 456 -5.04 -14.49 -2.23
N LYS A 457 -3.92 -14.81 -2.88
CA LYS A 457 -2.97 -15.86 -2.45
C LYS A 457 -1.77 -15.25 -1.72
N PHE A 458 -1.00 -16.10 -1.03
CA PHE A 458 0.38 -15.81 -0.67
C PHE A 458 1.32 -16.33 -1.77
N VAL A 459 2.50 -15.74 -1.87
CA VAL A 459 3.65 -16.31 -2.59
C VAL A 459 4.74 -16.62 -1.55
N GLU A 460 5.40 -17.77 -1.65
CA GLU A 460 6.52 -18.13 -0.79
C GLU A 460 7.72 -18.53 -1.67
N PHE A 461 8.83 -17.81 -1.52
CA PHE A 461 10.03 -18.02 -2.32
C PHE A 461 10.93 -19.09 -1.68
N TYR A 462 11.45 -20.00 -2.51
CA TYR A 462 12.28 -21.12 -2.05
C TYR A 462 13.30 -21.56 -3.12
N GLY A 463 14.16 -22.54 -2.79
CA GLY A 463 15.18 -23.06 -3.72
C GLY A 463 16.59 -22.52 -3.46
N GLU A 464 17.57 -23.02 -4.21
CA GLU A 464 18.99 -22.73 -4.01
C GLU A 464 19.39 -21.27 -4.34
N GLY A 465 18.66 -20.62 -5.25
CA GLY A 465 18.89 -19.23 -5.64
C GLY A 465 18.64 -18.24 -4.50
N MET A 466 17.83 -18.63 -3.50
CA MET A 466 17.58 -17.85 -2.29
C MET A 466 18.87 -17.50 -1.54
N GLY A 467 19.81 -18.44 -1.47
CA GLY A 467 21.13 -18.25 -0.87
C GLY A 467 22.11 -17.43 -1.72
N LYS A 468 21.67 -16.89 -2.87
CA LYS A 468 22.44 -15.99 -3.74
C LYS A 468 21.90 -14.56 -3.74
N LEU A 469 20.69 -14.34 -3.23
CA LEU A 469 20.06 -13.01 -3.12
C LEU A 469 20.37 -12.38 -1.76
N SER A 470 20.82 -11.13 -1.75
CA SER A 470 20.94 -10.34 -0.52
C SER A 470 19.56 -9.99 0.03
N LEU A 471 19.47 -9.63 1.32
CA LEU A 471 18.19 -9.27 1.91
C LEU A 471 17.51 -8.09 1.21
N ALA A 472 18.30 -7.14 0.69
CA ALA A 472 17.75 -6.00 -0.02
C ALA A 472 17.09 -6.43 -1.35
N ASP A 473 17.63 -7.45 -2.04
CA ASP A 473 17.03 -7.98 -3.27
C ASP A 473 15.70 -8.69 -2.96
N ARG A 474 15.65 -9.44 -1.85
CA ARG A 474 14.42 -10.07 -1.33
C ARG A 474 13.35 -9.03 -0.98
N ALA A 475 13.74 -7.97 -0.27
CA ALA A 475 12.86 -6.85 0.07
C ALA A 475 12.37 -6.09 -1.18
N THR A 476 13.21 -5.93 -2.21
CA THR A 476 12.82 -5.39 -3.52
C THR A 476 11.72 -6.25 -4.17
N ILE A 477 11.84 -7.59 -4.15
CA ILE A 477 10.83 -8.51 -4.70
C ILE A 477 9.52 -8.48 -3.89
N ALA A 478 9.63 -8.50 -2.56
CA ALA A 478 8.49 -8.53 -1.66
C ALA A 478 7.69 -7.20 -1.66
N ASN A 479 8.36 -6.07 -1.87
CA ASN A 479 7.73 -4.74 -1.99
C ASN A 479 6.66 -4.67 -3.08
N MET A 480 6.87 -5.35 -4.22
CA MET A 480 5.95 -5.32 -5.37
C MET A 480 4.82 -6.37 -5.32
N SER A 481 4.59 -7.01 -4.17
CA SER A 481 3.47 -7.94 -3.98
C SER A 481 2.11 -7.39 -4.43
N PRO A 482 1.74 -6.13 -4.14
CA PRO A 482 0.48 -5.54 -4.63
C PRO A 482 0.41 -5.42 -6.16
N GLU A 483 1.54 -5.26 -6.84
CA GLU A 483 1.63 -5.05 -8.28
C GLU A 483 1.44 -6.33 -9.08
N TYR A 484 1.90 -7.48 -8.54
CA TYR A 484 1.50 -8.80 -9.03
C TYR A 484 0.17 -9.31 -8.43
N GLY A 485 -0.32 -8.67 -7.37
CA GLY A 485 -1.64 -8.90 -6.75
C GLY A 485 -1.65 -9.90 -5.59
N ALA A 486 -0.49 -10.42 -5.16
CA ALA A 486 -0.43 -11.28 -3.99
C ALA A 486 -0.77 -10.49 -2.71
N THR A 487 -1.28 -11.18 -1.69
CA THR A 487 -1.44 -10.55 -0.36
C THR A 487 -0.08 -10.26 0.27
N MET A 488 0.91 -11.16 0.12
CA MET A 488 2.27 -11.03 0.64
C MET A 488 3.25 -11.90 -0.17
N GLY A 489 4.55 -11.61 -0.13
CA GLY A 489 5.61 -12.21 -0.96
C GLY A 489 6.79 -12.71 -0.12
N PHE A 490 6.63 -13.89 0.48
CA PHE A 490 7.37 -14.32 1.67
C PHE A 490 8.73 -14.98 1.41
N PHE A 491 9.75 -14.51 2.13
CA PHE A 491 11.09 -15.10 2.16
C PHE A 491 11.38 -15.62 3.58
N PRO A 492 11.42 -16.95 3.82
CA PRO A 492 11.72 -17.51 5.13
C PRO A 492 13.06 -17.05 5.71
N VAL A 493 13.16 -16.99 7.04
CA VAL A 493 14.37 -16.54 7.74
C VAL A 493 15.50 -17.54 7.58
N ASP A 494 16.67 -17.06 7.15
CA ASP A 494 17.91 -17.82 7.00
C ASP A 494 19.13 -17.00 7.49
N HIS A 495 20.33 -17.51 7.25
CA HIS A 495 21.59 -16.84 7.62
C HIS A 495 21.77 -15.45 7.01
N VAL A 496 21.26 -15.17 5.80
CA VAL A 496 21.34 -13.84 5.17
C VAL A 496 20.49 -12.83 5.95
N THR A 497 19.36 -13.27 6.49
CA THR A 497 18.54 -12.47 7.42
C THR A 497 19.27 -12.21 8.74
N LEU A 498 19.92 -13.22 9.34
CA LEU A 498 20.67 -13.04 10.58
C LEU A 498 21.85 -12.06 10.42
N ASP A 499 22.58 -12.14 9.31
CA ASP A 499 23.71 -11.24 9.02
C ASP A 499 23.25 -9.82 8.66
N TYR A 500 22.09 -9.65 8.01
CA TYR A 500 21.48 -8.32 7.84
C TYR A 500 21.07 -7.70 9.19
N LEU A 501 20.56 -8.50 10.13
CA LEU A 501 20.23 -8.01 11.48
C LEU A 501 21.49 -7.50 12.22
N LYS A 502 22.61 -8.22 12.13
CA LYS A 502 23.91 -7.76 12.66
C LYS A 502 24.39 -6.48 11.97
N LEU A 503 24.33 -6.44 10.63
CA LEU A 503 24.72 -5.27 9.81
C LEU A 503 23.90 -4.03 10.18
N THR A 504 22.61 -4.18 10.44
CA THR A 504 21.73 -3.08 10.86
C THR A 504 21.85 -2.72 12.35
N GLY A 505 22.76 -3.37 13.08
CA GLY A 505 23.10 -3.02 14.46
C GLY A 505 22.24 -3.67 15.54
N ARG A 506 21.44 -4.70 15.21
CA ARG A 506 20.79 -5.54 16.25
C ARG A 506 21.88 -6.35 16.98
N SER A 507 21.73 -6.53 18.30
CA SER A 507 22.76 -7.16 19.14
C SER A 507 22.87 -8.67 18.93
N ASP A 508 24.07 -9.23 19.12
CA ASP A 508 24.30 -10.68 18.99
C ASP A 508 23.40 -11.52 19.91
N GLU A 509 23.04 -11.01 21.09
CA GLU A 509 22.06 -11.64 21.98
C GLU A 509 20.66 -11.72 21.35
N THR A 510 20.22 -10.64 20.70
CA THR A 510 18.92 -10.59 20.01
C THR A 510 18.91 -11.51 18.80
N VAL A 511 20.00 -11.53 18.01
CA VAL A 511 20.13 -12.40 16.83
C VAL A 511 20.20 -13.87 17.26
N SER A 512 20.90 -14.18 18.36
CA SER A 512 20.94 -15.53 18.95
C SER A 512 19.57 -15.98 19.45
N MET A 513 18.78 -15.09 20.06
CA MET A 513 17.39 -15.36 20.47
C MET A 513 16.51 -15.68 19.27
N ILE A 514 16.62 -14.89 18.19
CA ILE A 514 15.87 -15.06 16.94
C ILE A 514 16.19 -16.42 16.31
N GLU A 515 17.47 -16.77 16.11
CA GLU A 515 17.86 -18.06 15.54
C GLU A 515 17.41 -19.23 16.41
N ALA A 516 17.64 -19.17 17.73
CA ALA A 516 17.25 -20.23 18.66
C ALA A 516 15.73 -20.47 18.65
N TYR A 517 14.92 -19.41 18.67
CA TYR A 517 13.46 -19.49 18.57
C TYR A 517 13.03 -20.14 17.26
N LEU A 518 13.54 -19.64 16.13
CA LEU A 518 13.09 -20.08 14.79
C LEU A 518 13.54 -21.52 14.51
N ARG A 519 14.73 -21.93 14.93
CA ARG A 519 15.16 -23.34 14.83
C ARG A 519 14.31 -24.25 15.72
N ALA A 520 13.99 -23.83 16.96
CA ALA A 520 13.15 -24.60 17.88
C ALA A 520 11.72 -24.80 17.34
N ASN A 521 11.13 -23.79 16.68
CA ASN A 521 9.79 -23.87 16.08
C ASN A 521 9.76 -24.32 14.61
N LYS A 522 10.87 -24.81 14.04
CA LYS A 522 10.99 -25.22 12.63
C LYS A 522 10.54 -24.13 11.65
N MET A 523 10.91 -22.88 11.95
CA MET A 523 10.66 -21.66 11.19
C MET A 523 11.92 -21.05 10.55
N PHE A 524 13.10 -21.67 10.73
CA PHE A 524 14.36 -21.28 10.08
C PHE A 524 14.62 -22.12 8.80
N VAL A 525 15.40 -21.59 7.86
CA VAL A 525 15.95 -22.30 6.69
C VAL A 525 17.46 -22.30 6.75
N ASP A 526 18.06 -23.49 6.76
CA ASP A 526 19.51 -23.67 6.64
C ASP A 526 19.84 -24.49 5.40
N TYR A 527 20.36 -23.86 4.34
CA TYR A 527 20.64 -24.52 3.06
C TYR A 527 21.77 -25.57 3.11
N ASN A 528 22.47 -25.68 4.24
CA ASN A 528 23.44 -26.75 4.48
C ASN A 528 22.77 -28.04 4.99
N GLU A 529 21.53 -27.95 5.48
CA GLU A 529 20.73 -29.08 5.95
C GLU A 529 19.82 -29.63 4.82
N PRO A 530 19.53 -30.94 4.80
CA PRO A 530 18.56 -31.52 3.86
C PRO A 530 17.18 -30.85 3.99
N GLN A 531 16.68 -30.31 2.88
CA GLN A 531 15.42 -29.58 2.89
C GLN A 531 14.22 -30.52 2.86
N THR A 532 13.36 -30.42 3.87
CA THR A 532 12.01 -31.03 3.86
C THR A 532 11.23 -30.50 2.65
N GLU A 533 10.46 -31.36 1.98
CA GLU A 533 9.54 -30.91 0.93
C GLU A 533 8.31 -30.25 1.58
N ARG A 534 8.00 -29.01 1.16
CA ARG A 534 6.80 -28.27 1.60
C ARG A 534 5.74 -28.32 0.50
N ILE A 535 4.47 -28.44 0.89
CA ILE A 535 3.35 -28.50 -0.05
C ILE A 535 2.87 -27.07 -0.37
N TYR A 536 2.73 -26.74 -1.65
CA TYR A 536 2.19 -25.46 -2.13
C TYR A 536 0.95 -25.71 -3.00
N SER A 537 0.03 -24.74 -3.06
CA SER A 537 -1.22 -24.87 -3.83
C SER A 537 -1.02 -24.73 -5.35
N SER A 538 0.10 -24.15 -5.76
CA SER A 538 0.63 -24.19 -7.13
C SER A 538 2.12 -23.82 -7.10
N TYR A 539 2.82 -24.13 -8.19
CA TYR A 539 4.28 -24.00 -8.29
C TYR A 539 4.66 -23.14 -9.49
N LEU A 540 5.71 -22.35 -9.34
CA LEU A 540 6.42 -21.62 -10.40
C LEU A 540 7.93 -21.79 -10.18
N GLU A 541 8.71 -21.65 -11.24
CA GLU A 541 10.18 -21.68 -11.19
C GLU A 541 10.77 -20.60 -12.10
N LEU A 542 11.90 -20.03 -11.68
CA LEU A 542 12.71 -19.07 -12.43
C LEU A 542 14.20 -19.36 -12.18
N ASP A 543 14.96 -19.61 -13.25
CA ASP A 543 16.41 -19.55 -13.21
C ASP A 543 16.84 -18.08 -13.24
N LEU A 544 17.64 -17.67 -12.24
CA LEU A 544 18.14 -16.31 -12.13
C LEU A 544 19.11 -15.95 -13.28
N ASP A 545 19.73 -16.93 -13.94
CA ASP A 545 20.60 -16.67 -15.10
C ASP A 545 19.79 -16.30 -16.37
N GLU A 546 18.47 -16.60 -16.45
CA GLU A 546 17.61 -16.15 -17.56
C GLU A 546 17.23 -14.67 -17.50
N VAL A 547 17.29 -14.05 -16.31
CA VAL A 547 16.88 -12.64 -16.10
C VAL A 547 17.78 -11.71 -16.93
N GLU A 548 17.17 -10.72 -17.60
CA GLU A 548 17.85 -9.74 -18.44
C GLU A 548 17.41 -8.30 -18.14
N PRO A 549 18.26 -7.27 -18.38
CA PRO A 549 17.94 -5.88 -18.09
C PRO A 549 16.64 -5.41 -18.74
N SER A 550 15.84 -4.64 -18.00
CA SER A 550 14.48 -4.27 -18.43
C SER A 550 13.94 -3.03 -17.73
N MET A 551 12.91 -2.43 -18.34
CA MET A 551 12.01 -1.48 -17.67
C MET A 551 10.58 -2.04 -17.63
N SER A 552 9.66 -1.33 -16.96
CA SER A 552 8.21 -1.61 -17.10
C SER A 552 7.42 -0.33 -17.33
N GLY A 553 6.53 -0.33 -18.32
CA GLY A 553 5.79 0.85 -18.75
C GLY A 553 5.16 0.71 -20.14
N PRO A 554 4.56 1.79 -20.69
CA PRO A 554 4.56 3.15 -20.16
C PRO A 554 3.49 3.44 -19.09
N LYS A 555 2.61 2.48 -18.73
CA LYS A 555 1.45 2.74 -17.86
C LYS A 555 1.10 1.67 -16.81
N ARG A 556 1.76 0.51 -16.76
CA ARG A 556 1.54 -0.51 -15.70
C ARG A 556 2.84 -1.15 -15.22
N PRO A 557 2.93 -1.64 -13.97
CA PRO A 557 4.17 -2.22 -13.43
C PRO A 557 4.52 -3.61 -13.98
N HIS A 558 3.54 -4.35 -14.52
CA HIS A 558 3.73 -5.66 -15.15
C HIS A 558 3.93 -5.60 -16.68
N ASP A 559 3.89 -4.40 -17.27
CA ASP A 559 4.20 -4.18 -18.70
C ASP A 559 5.73 -4.14 -18.90
N ARG A 560 6.42 -5.24 -18.54
CA ARG A 560 7.88 -5.38 -18.67
C ARG A 560 8.31 -5.36 -20.14
N VAL A 561 9.38 -4.62 -20.40
CA VAL A 561 10.06 -4.48 -21.70
C VAL A 561 11.55 -4.74 -21.50
N PRO A 562 12.15 -5.74 -22.18
CA PRO A 562 13.59 -5.93 -22.23
C PRO A 562 14.30 -4.68 -22.75
N LEU A 563 15.48 -4.34 -22.22
CA LEU A 563 16.18 -3.09 -22.55
C LEU A 563 16.49 -2.96 -24.06
N LYS A 564 16.82 -4.09 -24.70
CA LYS A 564 17.03 -4.23 -26.17
C LYS A 564 15.79 -3.97 -27.03
N GLU A 565 14.59 -3.99 -26.44
CA GLU A 565 13.28 -3.82 -27.09
C GLU A 565 12.63 -2.47 -26.77
N MET A 566 13.24 -1.64 -25.92
CA MET A 566 12.66 -0.38 -25.46
C MET A 566 12.30 0.59 -26.59
N LYS A 567 13.17 0.74 -27.60
CA LYS A 567 12.91 1.64 -28.74
C LYS A 567 11.77 1.15 -29.63
N SER A 568 11.68 -0.17 -29.86
CA SER A 568 10.59 -0.76 -30.64
C SER A 568 9.25 -0.75 -29.91
N ASP A 569 9.22 -1.02 -28.59
CA ASP A 569 8.02 -0.85 -27.76
C ASP A 569 7.56 0.61 -27.70
N TRP A 570 8.51 1.56 -27.65
CA TRP A 570 8.21 2.99 -27.68
C TRP A 570 7.51 3.41 -28.98
N HIS A 571 8.07 3.09 -30.15
CA HIS A 571 7.42 3.40 -31.42
C HIS A 571 6.06 2.69 -31.58
N ALA A 572 5.94 1.43 -31.13
CA ALA A 572 4.67 0.72 -31.12
C ALA A 572 3.64 1.39 -30.19
N CYS A 573 4.06 1.94 -29.05
CA CYS A 573 3.19 2.71 -28.16
C CYS A 573 2.71 4.03 -28.80
N LEU A 574 3.47 4.66 -29.70
CA LEU A 574 2.98 5.84 -30.44
C LEU A 574 1.86 5.46 -31.42
N ASP A 575 2.01 4.34 -32.13
CA ASP A 575 1.05 3.83 -33.13
C ASP A 575 -0.23 3.24 -32.53
N ASN A 576 -0.10 2.50 -31.42
CA ASN A 576 -1.20 1.75 -30.85
C ASN A 576 -2.33 2.66 -30.36
N LYS A 577 -3.58 2.19 -30.54
CA LYS A 577 -4.80 2.83 -30.00
C LYS A 577 -4.64 3.15 -28.52
N VAL A 578 -5.23 4.27 -28.07
CA VAL A 578 -5.17 4.74 -26.68
C VAL A 578 -5.50 3.61 -25.70
N GLY A 579 -4.55 3.29 -24.83
CA GLY A 579 -4.62 2.17 -23.89
C GLY A 579 -3.37 2.09 -23.02
N PHE A 580 -3.08 0.92 -22.45
CA PHE A 580 -1.89 0.72 -21.59
C PHE A 580 -0.57 0.81 -22.37
N LYS A 581 -0.52 0.23 -23.56
CA LYS A 581 0.61 0.23 -24.50
C LYS A 581 0.31 1.06 -25.76
N GLY A 582 -0.36 2.21 -25.62
CA GLY A 582 -0.82 3.00 -26.76
C GLY A 582 -1.21 4.45 -26.47
N PHE A 583 -0.84 5.34 -27.38
CA PHE A 583 -1.05 6.79 -27.35
C PHE A 583 -1.81 7.36 -28.56
N ALA A 584 -1.91 6.61 -29.67
CA ALA A 584 -2.54 6.99 -30.93
C ALA A 584 -2.05 8.34 -31.50
N VAL A 585 -0.74 8.58 -31.50
CA VAL A 585 -0.13 9.78 -32.09
C VAL A 585 -0.13 9.66 -33.62
N PRO A 586 -0.70 10.61 -34.38
CA PRO A 586 -0.71 10.56 -35.85
C PRO A 586 0.71 10.46 -36.42
N LYS A 587 0.90 9.67 -37.49
CA LYS A 587 2.24 9.36 -38.04
C LYS A 587 3.04 10.62 -38.37
N GLU A 588 2.38 11.60 -38.97
CA GLU A 588 2.91 12.91 -39.33
C GLU A 588 3.29 13.81 -38.13
N GLN A 589 3.00 13.38 -36.90
CA GLN A 589 3.36 14.07 -35.66
C GLN A 589 4.38 13.31 -34.81
N GLN A 590 4.68 12.04 -35.10
CA GLN A 590 5.57 11.21 -34.25
C GLN A 590 7.00 11.77 -34.19
N ASP A 591 7.51 12.29 -35.29
CA ASP A 591 8.84 12.92 -35.40
C ASP A 591 8.85 14.42 -35.00
N LYS A 592 7.79 14.92 -34.35
CA LYS A 592 7.68 16.33 -33.96
C LYS A 592 8.74 16.72 -32.92
N VAL A 593 9.59 17.67 -33.29
CA VAL A 593 10.54 18.35 -32.39
C VAL A 593 10.00 19.74 -32.04
N VAL A 594 9.92 20.03 -30.75
CA VAL A 594 9.52 21.33 -30.19
C VAL A 594 10.77 22.05 -29.68
N LYS A 595 10.98 23.27 -30.16
CA LYS A 595 12.04 24.18 -29.70
C LYS A 595 11.49 25.17 -28.70
N PHE A 596 12.20 25.37 -27.60
CA PHE A 596 11.84 26.31 -26.54
C PHE A 596 13.09 26.96 -25.95
N ASP A 597 12.90 28.06 -25.22
CA ASP A 597 13.97 28.67 -24.43
C ASP A 597 13.90 28.14 -22.99
N PHE A 598 15.02 27.63 -22.49
CA PHE A 598 15.21 27.22 -21.11
C PHE A 598 16.24 28.16 -20.47
N HIS A 599 15.75 29.25 -19.87
CA HIS A 599 16.55 30.27 -19.19
C HIS A 599 17.69 30.87 -20.04
N GLY A 600 17.42 31.18 -21.31
CA GLY A 600 18.39 31.70 -22.28
C GLY A 600 19.18 30.64 -23.05
N GLN A 601 18.85 29.36 -22.88
CA GLN A 601 19.43 28.25 -23.66
C GLN A 601 18.37 27.65 -24.59
N THR A 602 18.68 27.51 -25.88
CA THR A 602 17.78 26.80 -26.81
C THR A 602 17.74 25.32 -26.49
N ALA A 603 16.56 24.82 -26.16
CA ALA A 603 16.30 23.44 -25.78
C ALA A 603 15.33 22.76 -26.77
N GLU A 604 15.38 21.42 -26.81
CA GLU A 604 14.54 20.59 -27.69
C GLU A 604 13.88 19.46 -26.88
N ILE A 605 12.57 19.24 -27.11
CA ILE A 605 11.87 18.01 -26.74
C ILE A 605 11.14 17.40 -27.94
N LYS A 606 10.99 16.07 -27.90
CA LYS A 606 10.19 15.27 -28.83
C LYS A 606 9.32 14.28 -28.06
N HIS A 607 8.46 13.56 -28.77
CA HIS A 607 7.79 12.38 -28.21
C HIS A 607 8.83 11.42 -27.60
N GLY A 608 8.67 11.10 -26.32
CA GLY A 608 9.60 10.22 -25.60
C GLY A 608 10.82 10.93 -24.99
N SER A 609 10.90 12.26 -25.02
CA SER A 609 11.87 12.99 -24.20
C SER A 609 11.63 12.74 -22.71
N VAL A 610 12.68 12.42 -21.97
CA VAL A 610 12.65 12.26 -20.50
C VAL A 610 12.68 13.65 -19.87
N VAL A 611 11.65 13.97 -19.06
CA VAL A 611 11.53 15.26 -18.36
C VAL A 611 11.58 15.12 -16.84
N ILE A 612 11.39 13.91 -16.32
CA ILE A 612 11.59 13.56 -14.90
C ILE A 612 12.47 12.30 -14.84
N ALA A 613 13.53 12.36 -14.04
CA ALA A 613 14.37 11.21 -13.72
C ALA A 613 14.57 11.12 -12.20
N ALA A 614 13.94 10.15 -11.55
CA ALA A 614 13.84 10.11 -10.09
C ALA A 614 14.37 8.81 -9.49
N ILE A 615 15.47 8.91 -8.74
CA ILE A 615 15.92 7.85 -7.82
C ILE A 615 15.13 8.03 -6.54
N THR A 616 14.11 7.21 -6.35
CA THR A 616 13.06 7.33 -5.33
C THR A 616 12.56 5.94 -4.91
N SER A 617 11.62 5.88 -3.97
CA SER A 617 11.00 4.70 -3.37
C SER A 617 11.92 3.79 -2.54
N CYS A 618 11.39 3.40 -1.37
CA CYS A 618 11.88 2.29 -0.56
C CYS A 618 12.20 1.01 -1.35
N THR A 619 11.47 0.73 -2.44
CA THR A 619 11.65 -0.43 -3.34
C THR A 619 13.11 -0.62 -3.77
N ASN A 620 13.81 0.47 -4.06
CA ASN A 620 15.19 0.45 -4.55
C ASN A 620 16.16 1.25 -3.65
N THR A 621 15.73 2.28 -2.91
CA THR A 621 16.65 3.04 -2.03
C THR A 621 17.10 2.28 -0.78
N SER A 622 16.43 1.16 -0.47
CA SER A 622 16.84 0.21 0.57
C SER A 622 17.93 -0.77 0.12
N ASN A 623 18.32 -0.73 -1.16
CA ASN A 623 19.25 -1.67 -1.77
C ASN A 623 20.57 -0.96 -2.14
N PRO A 624 21.63 -1.09 -1.31
CA PRO A 624 22.90 -0.41 -1.55
C PRO A 624 23.56 -0.79 -2.89
N SER A 625 23.33 -2.00 -3.40
CA SER A 625 23.91 -2.48 -4.65
C SER A 625 23.49 -1.61 -5.83
N VAL A 626 22.19 -1.32 -5.96
CA VAL A 626 21.70 -0.45 -7.04
C VAL A 626 21.96 1.03 -6.77
N MET A 627 21.95 1.47 -5.51
CA MET A 627 22.22 2.87 -5.15
C MET A 627 23.68 3.27 -5.39
N LEU A 628 24.64 2.41 -5.00
CA LEU A 628 26.05 2.59 -5.31
C LEU A 628 26.34 2.32 -6.80
N GLY A 629 25.61 1.39 -7.44
CA GLY A 629 25.63 1.22 -8.89
C GLY A 629 25.23 2.48 -9.66
N ALA A 630 24.20 3.20 -9.23
CA ALA A 630 23.81 4.49 -9.81
C ALA A 630 24.90 5.56 -9.63
N GLY A 631 25.53 5.59 -8.46
CA GLY A 631 26.70 6.43 -8.20
C GLY A 631 27.90 6.11 -9.10
N LEU A 632 28.15 4.83 -9.39
CA LEU A 632 29.20 4.40 -10.31
C LEU A 632 28.90 4.76 -11.77
N VAL A 633 27.64 4.64 -12.22
CA VAL A 633 27.21 5.14 -13.55
C VAL A 633 27.42 6.65 -13.65
N ALA A 634 26.97 7.42 -12.65
CA ALA A 634 27.17 8.87 -12.62
C ALA A 634 28.67 9.23 -12.64
N LYS A 635 29.50 8.52 -11.87
CA LYS A 635 30.96 8.70 -11.87
C LYS A 635 31.57 8.45 -13.26
N LYS A 636 31.34 7.28 -13.86
CA LYS A 636 31.89 6.95 -15.20
C LYS A 636 31.40 7.94 -16.27
N ALA A 637 30.15 8.40 -16.18
CA ALA A 637 29.61 9.44 -17.05
C ALA A 637 30.35 10.79 -16.89
N CYS A 638 30.56 11.28 -15.66
CA CYS A 638 31.35 12.49 -15.42
C CYS A 638 32.82 12.34 -15.86
N GLU A 639 33.44 11.18 -15.61
CA GLU A 639 34.81 10.89 -16.00
C GLU A 639 34.98 10.90 -17.53
N LEU A 640 33.97 10.51 -18.30
CA LEU A 640 33.93 10.62 -19.77
C LEU A 640 33.41 11.99 -20.27
N GLY A 641 32.81 12.80 -19.41
CA GLY A 641 32.30 14.15 -19.72
C GLY A 641 30.91 14.19 -20.33
N LEU A 642 30.03 13.24 -19.98
CA LEU A 642 28.60 13.33 -20.25
C LEU A 642 27.89 14.13 -19.14
N GLU A 643 26.84 14.87 -19.48
CA GLU A 643 26.03 15.65 -18.53
C GLU A 643 24.52 15.49 -18.79
N VAL A 644 23.71 15.43 -17.73
CA VAL A 644 22.24 15.42 -17.85
C VAL A 644 21.71 16.80 -18.27
N LYS A 645 21.06 16.86 -19.44
CA LYS A 645 20.38 18.03 -20.03
C LYS A 645 19.68 18.91 -18.97
N PRO A 646 19.88 20.25 -18.93
CA PRO A 646 19.43 21.11 -17.83
C PRO A 646 17.94 21.04 -17.50
N TRP A 647 17.08 20.88 -18.52
CA TRP A 647 15.62 20.86 -18.39
C TRP A 647 15.03 19.53 -17.87
N VAL A 648 15.85 18.50 -17.66
CA VAL A 648 15.42 17.24 -17.02
C VAL A 648 15.35 17.45 -15.50
N LYS A 649 14.19 17.23 -14.88
CA LYS A 649 14.04 17.29 -13.41
C LYS A 649 14.60 16.02 -12.76
N THR A 650 15.90 16.02 -12.50
CA THR A 650 16.60 14.97 -11.74
C THR A 650 16.41 15.12 -10.24
N SER A 651 16.24 14.00 -9.53
CA SER A 651 16.04 13.97 -8.08
C SER A 651 16.51 12.67 -7.43
N LEU A 652 17.08 12.77 -6.23
CA LEU A 652 17.43 11.65 -5.36
C LEU A 652 16.68 11.80 -4.03
N ALA A 653 15.83 10.83 -3.69
CA ALA A 653 15.01 10.84 -2.48
C ALA A 653 15.22 9.53 -1.68
N PRO A 654 16.23 9.48 -0.78
CA PRO A 654 16.58 8.26 -0.07
C PRO A 654 15.56 7.88 1.01
N GLY A 655 15.29 6.58 1.14
CA GLY A 655 14.37 6.07 2.18
C GLY A 655 14.97 5.95 3.58
N SER A 656 16.26 6.23 3.80
CA SER A 656 16.80 6.50 5.15
C SER A 656 18.07 7.33 5.08
N GLY A 657 18.44 7.96 6.21
CA GLY A 657 19.71 8.68 6.34
C GLY A 657 20.97 7.80 6.22
N VAL A 658 20.84 6.46 6.25
CA VAL A 658 21.98 5.54 6.04
C VAL A 658 22.48 5.60 4.59
N VAL A 659 21.57 5.78 3.63
CA VAL A 659 21.89 5.90 2.20
C VAL A 659 22.84 7.06 1.94
N THR A 660 22.53 8.23 2.50
CA THR A 660 23.39 9.42 2.43
C THR A 660 24.77 9.16 3.04
N LYS A 661 24.85 8.42 4.16
CA LYS A 661 26.13 8.08 4.80
C LYS A 661 27.02 7.23 3.89
N TYR A 662 26.50 6.19 3.24
CA TYR A 662 27.32 5.37 2.34
C TYR A 662 27.62 6.04 0.98
N LEU A 663 26.73 6.89 0.47
CA LEU A 663 26.98 7.68 -0.76
C LEU A 663 28.04 8.76 -0.54
N LEU A 664 28.14 9.33 0.67
CA LEU A 664 29.23 10.23 1.06
C LEU A 664 30.53 9.47 1.34
N GLN A 665 30.47 8.35 2.07
CA GLN A 665 31.65 7.53 2.40
C GLN A 665 32.36 6.97 1.15
N SER A 666 31.59 6.61 0.12
CA SER A 666 32.12 6.14 -1.18
C SER A 666 32.56 7.26 -2.11
N GLY A 667 32.32 8.53 -1.76
CA GLY A 667 32.53 9.69 -2.63
C GLY A 667 31.55 9.80 -3.82
N LEU A 668 30.62 8.86 -3.98
CA LEU A 668 29.75 8.79 -5.16
C LEU A 668 28.63 9.84 -5.17
N GLN A 669 28.29 10.43 -4.02
CA GLN A 669 27.32 11.54 -3.94
C GLN A 669 27.75 12.77 -4.75
N GLU A 670 29.06 13.02 -4.90
CA GLU A 670 29.54 14.17 -5.68
C GLU A 670 29.17 14.05 -7.16
N TYR A 671 29.42 12.89 -7.76
CA TYR A 671 29.08 12.62 -9.16
C TYR A 671 27.57 12.58 -9.40
N LEU A 672 26.79 12.07 -8.43
CA LEU A 672 25.33 12.18 -8.47
C LEU A 672 24.86 13.64 -8.45
N ASN A 673 25.45 14.49 -7.61
CA ASN A 673 25.16 15.93 -7.58
C ASN A 673 25.52 16.62 -8.92
N GLN A 674 26.67 16.30 -9.51
CA GLN A 674 27.09 16.81 -10.83
C GLN A 674 26.06 16.46 -11.91
N GLN A 675 25.53 15.23 -11.92
CA GLN A 675 24.44 14.79 -12.81
C GLN A 675 23.04 15.29 -12.36
N GLY A 676 22.97 16.23 -11.42
CA GLY A 676 21.74 16.86 -10.93
C GLY A 676 20.95 16.04 -9.91
N PHE A 677 21.32 14.78 -9.62
CA PHE A 677 20.74 13.90 -8.60
C PHE A 677 21.15 14.30 -7.17
N HIS A 678 20.94 15.57 -6.86
CA HIS A 678 20.99 16.09 -5.50
C HIS A 678 19.92 15.43 -4.63
N ILE A 679 20.23 15.24 -3.35
CA ILE A 679 19.25 14.79 -2.36
C ILE A 679 18.16 15.87 -2.23
N VAL A 680 16.90 15.49 -2.40
CA VAL A 680 15.75 16.41 -2.32
C VAL A 680 14.91 16.26 -1.05
N GLY A 681 15.10 15.17 -0.30
CA GLY A 681 14.38 14.88 0.94
C GLY A 681 14.36 13.39 1.26
N TYR A 682 13.93 13.03 2.48
CA TYR A 682 13.83 11.65 2.95
C TYR A 682 12.36 11.25 3.06
N GLY A 683 11.75 10.87 1.93
CA GLY A 683 10.32 10.55 1.86
C GLY A 683 9.87 10.12 0.46
N CYS A 684 8.60 9.72 0.34
CA CYS A 684 8.04 9.02 -0.81
C CYS A 684 8.03 9.82 -2.12
N THR A 685 8.04 11.17 -2.04
CA THR A 685 8.34 12.09 -3.17
C THR A 685 7.71 11.65 -4.51
N THR A 686 8.50 11.53 -5.58
CA THR A 686 8.03 11.20 -6.93
C THR A 686 7.33 9.83 -7.01
N CYS A 687 7.62 8.87 -6.12
CA CYS A 687 6.93 7.57 -6.10
C CYS A 687 5.45 7.68 -5.68
N ILE A 688 5.09 8.70 -4.88
CA ILE A 688 3.69 8.93 -4.48
C ILE A 688 2.95 9.92 -5.40
N GLY A 689 3.65 10.54 -6.34
CA GLY A 689 3.16 11.66 -7.16
C GLY A 689 3.52 13.05 -6.60
N ASN A 690 4.30 13.12 -5.52
CA ASN A 690 4.81 14.37 -4.95
C ASN A 690 6.07 14.86 -5.71
N SER A 691 6.06 14.81 -7.04
CA SER A 691 7.20 15.20 -7.89
C SER A 691 7.49 16.71 -7.92
N GLY A 692 6.60 17.52 -7.35
CA GLY A 692 6.51 18.96 -7.62
C GLY A 692 6.24 19.27 -9.09
N ASP A 693 6.08 20.56 -9.40
CA ASP A 693 5.86 21.03 -10.77
C ASP A 693 7.14 20.92 -11.63
N LEU A 694 6.97 20.83 -12.95
CA LEU A 694 8.04 21.08 -13.92
C LEU A 694 8.25 22.59 -14.12
N ASP A 695 9.38 22.99 -14.70
CA ASP A 695 9.58 24.38 -15.11
C ASP A 695 8.48 24.86 -16.07
N GLU A 696 8.15 26.14 -16.05
CA GLU A 696 7.06 26.72 -16.86
C GLU A 696 7.34 26.58 -18.36
N SER A 697 8.58 26.75 -18.81
CA SER A 697 8.96 26.61 -20.22
C SER A 697 8.81 25.17 -20.72
N VAL A 698 9.22 24.18 -19.90
CA VAL A 698 9.06 22.75 -20.18
C VAL A 698 7.57 22.37 -20.17
N SER A 699 6.80 22.92 -19.22
CA SER A 699 5.38 22.67 -19.09
C SER A 699 4.57 23.20 -20.28
N ALA A 700 4.87 24.42 -20.74
CA ALA A 700 4.30 24.99 -21.97
C ALA A 700 4.72 24.17 -23.19
N ALA A 701 6.01 23.87 -23.35
CA ALA A 701 6.54 23.08 -24.46
C ALA A 701 5.88 21.70 -24.58
N ILE A 702 5.51 21.04 -23.46
CA ILE A 702 4.74 19.79 -23.48
C ILE A 702 3.27 20.04 -23.85
N THR A 703 2.60 20.94 -23.12
CA THR A 703 1.13 21.07 -23.15
C THR A 703 0.59 21.76 -24.39
N GLU A 704 1.25 22.80 -24.90
CA GLU A 704 0.85 23.53 -26.12
C GLU A 704 1.04 22.70 -27.38
N ASN A 705 1.77 21.57 -27.29
CA ASN A 705 2.22 20.77 -28.42
C ASN A 705 1.77 19.30 -28.40
N ASP A 706 1.04 18.87 -27.36
CA ASP A 706 0.68 17.49 -27.04
C ASP A 706 1.86 16.49 -27.09
N VAL A 707 3.01 16.88 -26.54
CA VAL A 707 4.19 15.99 -26.49
C VAL A 707 3.92 14.85 -25.50
N VAL A 708 4.11 13.61 -25.95
CA VAL A 708 4.08 12.43 -25.06
C VAL A 708 5.41 12.37 -24.29
N ALA A 709 5.53 13.19 -23.24
CA ALA A 709 6.71 13.27 -22.40
C ALA A 709 6.83 12.07 -21.43
N ALA A 710 8.07 11.68 -21.14
CA ALA A 710 8.41 10.50 -20.35
C ALA A 710 8.96 10.86 -18.95
N ALA A 711 8.60 10.04 -17.95
CA ALA A 711 9.31 9.92 -16.68
C ALA A 711 10.02 8.56 -16.60
N VAL A 712 11.21 8.53 -15.99
CA VAL A 712 11.89 7.28 -15.60
C VAL A 712 12.17 7.34 -14.10
N LEU A 713 11.75 6.32 -13.34
CA LEU A 713 11.85 6.32 -11.88
C LEU A 713 12.12 4.94 -11.30
N SER A 714 12.84 4.89 -10.17
CA SER A 714 13.05 3.65 -9.40
C SER A 714 11.91 3.31 -8.44
N GLY A 715 10.68 3.69 -8.82
CA GLY A 715 9.46 3.38 -8.08
C GLY A 715 8.92 1.98 -8.35
N ASN A 716 7.72 1.71 -7.84
CA ASN A 716 6.94 0.50 -8.09
C ASN A 716 5.62 0.76 -8.87
N ARG A 717 5.22 2.02 -9.09
CA ARG A 717 3.98 2.40 -9.81
C ARG A 717 4.21 3.51 -10.84
N ASN A 718 3.61 3.32 -12.01
CA ASN A 718 3.81 4.11 -13.23
C ASN A 718 2.48 4.40 -13.98
N PHE A 719 1.33 4.30 -13.29
CA PHE A 719 0.02 4.58 -13.89
C PHE A 719 -0.06 6.02 -14.46
N GLU A 720 -0.84 6.23 -15.53
CA GLU A 720 -0.95 7.54 -16.18
C GLU A 720 -1.48 8.60 -15.19
N GLY A 721 -0.76 9.72 -15.06
CA GLY A 721 -1.07 10.78 -14.08
C GLY A 721 -0.68 10.48 -12.62
N ARG A 722 -0.09 9.31 -12.31
CA ARG A 722 0.39 8.98 -10.95
C ARG A 722 1.72 9.66 -10.60
N VAL A 723 2.66 9.73 -11.55
CA VAL A 723 4.02 10.25 -11.31
C VAL A 723 4.04 11.77 -11.36
N HIS A 724 3.50 12.35 -12.43
CA HIS A 724 3.30 13.78 -12.64
C HIS A 724 2.16 13.99 -13.66
N PRO A 725 1.34 15.06 -13.60
CA PRO A 725 0.23 15.26 -14.53
C PRO A 725 0.63 15.38 -16.01
N LEU A 726 1.86 15.83 -16.30
CA LEU A 726 2.36 16.04 -17.67
C LEU A 726 3.12 14.84 -18.26
N THR A 727 3.38 13.77 -17.51
CA THR A 727 4.10 12.58 -18.01
C THR A 727 3.12 11.48 -18.41
N ARG A 728 2.73 11.49 -19.69
CA ARG A 728 1.84 10.48 -20.31
C ARG A 728 2.50 9.09 -20.36
N ALA A 729 3.82 9.03 -20.43
CA ALA A 729 4.60 7.80 -20.36
C ALA A 729 5.46 7.76 -19.08
N ASN A 730 5.44 6.63 -18.36
CA ASN A 730 6.19 6.48 -17.11
C ASN A 730 6.82 5.07 -17.07
N TYR A 731 8.12 5.00 -16.81
CA TYR A 731 8.88 3.74 -16.81
C TYR A 731 9.54 3.47 -15.47
N LEU A 732 9.30 2.26 -14.94
CA LEU A 732 10.00 1.73 -13.78
C LEU A 732 11.34 1.16 -14.23
N ALA A 733 12.42 1.56 -13.55
CA ALA A 733 13.79 1.19 -13.92
C ALA A 733 14.68 1.08 -12.67
N SER A 734 15.80 0.37 -12.77
CA SER A 734 16.80 0.37 -11.70
C SER A 734 17.42 1.77 -11.54
N PRO A 735 17.82 2.19 -10.32
CA PRO A 735 18.54 3.45 -10.11
C PRO A 735 19.67 3.75 -11.11
N PRO A 736 20.55 2.81 -11.52
CA PRO A 736 21.54 3.08 -12.57
C PRO A 736 20.94 3.27 -13.97
N LEU A 737 19.83 2.59 -14.31
CA LEU A 737 19.08 2.89 -15.54
C LEU A 737 18.42 4.28 -15.49
N VAL A 738 17.95 4.75 -14.33
CA VAL A 738 17.41 6.12 -14.18
C VAL A 738 18.49 7.16 -14.53
N VAL A 739 19.74 6.96 -14.13
CA VAL A 739 20.87 7.83 -14.52
C VAL A 739 21.15 7.72 -16.02
N ALA A 740 21.22 6.51 -16.59
CA ALA A 740 21.47 6.31 -18.02
C ALA A 740 20.41 6.96 -18.92
N TYR A 741 19.12 6.85 -18.57
CA TYR A 741 18.03 7.49 -19.30
C TYR A 741 17.97 9.02 -19.07
N ALA A 742 18.44 9.53 -17.94
CA ALA A 742 18.60 10.97 -17.74
C ALA A 742 19.70 11.56 -18.65
N LEU A 743 20.82 10.85 -18.80
CA LEU A 743 21.93 11.25 -19.69
C LEU A 743 21.49 11.27 -21.15
N ALA A 744 20.85 10.20 -21.63
CA ALA A 744 20.27 10.17 -22.98
C ALA A 744 19.15 11.23 -23.15
N GLY A 745 18.37 11.47 -22.11
CA GLY A 745 17.24 12.40 -22.11
C GLY A 745 16.06 11.96 -22.97
N THR A 746 15.99 10.68 -23.34
CA THR A 746 14.88 10.09 -24.10
C THR A 746 14.76 8.59 -23.84
N VAL A 747 13.55 8.04 -23.90
CA VAL A 747 13.31 6.58 -23.95
C VAL A 747 13.41 6.01 -25.38
N ASP A 748 13.49 6.88 -26.38
CA ASP A 748 13.63 6.56 -27.81
C ASP A 748 15.11 6.31 -28.17
N ILE A 749 15.71 5.27 -27.57
CA ILE A 749 17.12 4.92 -27.71
C ILE A 749 17.35 3.39 -27.60
N ASP A 750 18.22 2.86 -28.47
CA ASP A 750 18.73 1.50 -28.45
C ASP A 750 20.17 1.50 -27.88
N PHE A 751 20.30 1.24 -26.58
CA PHE A 751 21.59 1.30 -25.86
C PHE A 751 22.67 0.32 -26.36
N GLU A 752 22.33 -0.67 -27.20
CA GLU A 752 23.33 -1.55 -27.82
C GLU A 752 23.96 -0.93 -29.09
N LYS A 753 23.25 0.00 -29.75
CA LYS A 753 23.55 0.46 -31.12
C LYS A 753 23.74 1.97 -31.21
N GLU A 754 23.23 2.74 -30.26
CA GLU A 754 23.27 4.21 -30.23
C GLU A 754 24.08 4.69 -29.01
N PRO A 755 24.95 5.71 -29.18
CA PRO A 755 25.65 6.31 -28.05
C PRO A 755 24.70 7.14 -27.19
N ILE A 756 25.02 7.23 -25.89
CA ILE A 756 24.31 8.09 -24.92
C ILE A 756 24.64 9.57 -25.20
N GLY A 757 25.85 9.84 -25.67
CA GLY A 757 26.30 11.17 -26.07
C GLY A 757 27.75 11.15 -26.57
N ILE A 758 28.29 12.34 -26.80
CA ILE A 758 29.70 12.54 -27.15
C ILE A 758 30.45 12.97 -25.88
N GLY A 759 31.54 12.28 -25.56
CA GLY A 759 32.40 12.57 -24.42
C GLY A 759 33.33 13.76 -24.66
N LYS A 760 34.00 14.22 -23.60
CA LYS A 760 34.89 15.40 -23.60
C LYS A 760 36.13 15.29 -24.50
N ASP A 761 36.42 14.11 -25.02
CA ASP A 761 37.50 13.84 -25.98
C ASP A 761 37.00 13.68 -27.43
N GLY A 762 35.72 13.97 -27.68
CA GLY A 762 35.08 13.88 -28.99
C GLY A 762 34.64 12.47 -29.41
N LYS A 763 34.80 11.45 -28.56
CA LYS A 763 34.33 10.08 -28.86
C LYS A 763 32.86 9.88 -28.49
N GLU A 764 32.20 8.99 -29.23
CA GLU A 764 30.92 8.41 -28.84
C GLU A 764 31.07 7.58 -27.55
N VAL A 765 30.16 7.80 -26.58
CA VAL A 765 30.11 7.04 -25.33
C VAL A 765 28.85 6.18 -25.32
N TYR A 766 29.01 4.86 -25.22
CA TYR A 766 27.95 3.87 -25.22
C TYR A 766 27.58 3.44 -23.80
N PHE A 767 26.40 2.84 -23.64
CA PHE A 767 25.89 2.34 -22.35
C PHE A 767 26.89 1.43 -21.63
N ARG A 768 27.51 0.49 -22.36
CA ARG A 768 28.53 -0.44 -21.84
C ARG A 768 29.76 0.26 -21.24
N ASP A 769 30.05 1.49 -21.65
CA ASP A 769 31.27 2.22 -21.26
C ASP A 769 31.08 2.90 -19.89
N ILE A 770 29.83 3.15 -19.48
CA ILE A 770 29.46 3.69 -18.16
C ILE A 770 28.81 2.68 -17.21
N TRP A 771 28.45 1.48 -17.67
CA TRP A 771 27.83 0.47 -16.81
C TRP A 771 28.86 -0.13 -15.83
N PRO A 772 28.52 -0.32 -14.53
CA PRO A 772 29.37 -1.03 -13.58
C PRO A 772 29.19 -2.55 -13.68
N SER A 773 30.26 -3.29 -13.42
CA SER A 773 30.19 -4.73 -13.16
C SER A 773 29.68 -5.03 -11.75
N SER A 774 29.13 -6.22 -11.54
CA SER A 774 28.69 -6.67 -10.22
C SER A 774 29.84 -6.73 -9.20
N GLU A 775 31.06 -6.96 -9.66
CA GLU A 775 32.29 -6.99 -8.87
C GLU A 775 32.69 -5.58 -8.41
N GLU A 776 32.60 -4.56 -9.27
CA GLU A 776 32.81 -3.15 -8.90
C GLU A 776 31.79 -2.71 -7.83
N ILE A 777 30.51 -3.06 -8.02
CA ILE A 777 29.46 -2.75 -7.04
C ILE A 777 29.75 -3.41 -5.69
N ALA A 778 30.06 -4.72 -5.69
CA ALA A 778 30.30 -5.47 -4.46
C ALA A 778 31.46 -4.90 -3.62
N GLN A 779 32.55 -4.47 -4.27
CA GLN A 779 33.69 -3.84 -3.60
C GLN A 779 33.33 -2.51 -2.92
N VAL A 780 32.50 -1.67 -3.57
CA VAL A 780 32.05 -0.41 -2.99
C VAL A 780 31.03 -0.65 -1.86
N VAL A 781 30.11 -1.61 -2.01
CA VAL A 781 29.18 -2.03 -0.95
C VAL A 781 29.94 -2.47 0.30
N GLN A 782 30.88 -3.40 0.15
CA GLN A 782 31.65 -3.97 1.27
C GLN A 782 32.51 -2.93 2.02
N SER A 783 33.00 -1.91 1.31
CA SER A 783 33.84 -0.85 1.89
C SER A 783 33.06 0.34 2.46
N SER A 784 31.79 0.53 2.06
CA SER A 784 31.01 1.75 2.35
C SER A 784 29.77 1.53 3.23
N VAL A 785 29.23 0.31 3.30
CA VAL A 785 28.00 0.02 4.06
C VAL A 785 28.36 -0.60 5.42
N LEU A 786 28.47 0.24 6.45
CA LEU A 786 29.04 -0.14 7.76
C LEU A 786 28.01 -0.10 8.90
N PRO A 787 28.05 -1.01 9.90
CA PRO A 787 27.02 -1.11 10.93
C PRO A 787 26.77 0.15 11.76
N ASP A 788 27.82 0.92 12.06
CA ASP A 788 27.70 2.14 12.87
C ASP A 788 26.96 3.27 12.12
N MET A 789 26.84 3.18 10.79
CA MET A 789 25.97 4.08 10.02
C MET A 789 24.50 3.87 10.38
N PHE A 790 24.06 2.61 10.52
CA PHE A 790 22.70 2.27 10.93
C PHE A 790 22.45 2.68 12.38
N LYS A 791 23.30 2.25 13.32
CA LYS A 791 23.19 2.61 14.76
C LYS A 791 23.07 4.12 14.94
N GLY A 792 24.03 4.89 14.41
CA GLY A 792 24.04 6.35 14.51
C GLY A 792 22.99 7.07 13.65
N THR A 793 22.16 6.37 12.86
CA THR A 793 20.93 6.93 12.27
C THR A 793 19.76 6.68 13.20
N TYR A 794 19.58 5.44 13.64
CA TYR A 794 18.40 5.02 14.39
C TYR A 794 18.45 5.36 15.89
N GLU A 795 19.62 5.63 16.46
CA GLU A 795 19.76 6.33 17.75
C GLU A 795 19.26 7.79 17.71
N ALA A 796 19.14 8.39 16.52
CA ALA A 796 18.67 9.77 16.36
C ALA A 796 17.20 9.88 15.96
N ILE A 797 16.61 8.81 15.40
CA ILE A 797 15.30 8.87 14.72
C ILE A 797 14.15 9.35 15.62
N THR A 798 14.14 8.93 16.89
CA THR A 798 13.11 9.32 17.87
C THR A 798 13.41 10.66 18.57
N LYS A 799 14.60 11.23 18.39
CA LYS A 799 14.97 12.56 18.93
C LYS A 799 14.37 13.71 18.12
N GLY A 800 14.04 13.45 16.85
CA GLY A 800 13.41 14.38 15.93
C GLY A 800 14.26 15.57 15.51
N ASN A 801 13.78 16.27 14.48
CA ASN A 801 14.40 17.52 14.01
C ASN A 801 13.92 18.72 14.87
N PRO A 802 14.63 19.86 14.86
CA PRO A 802 14.26 21.02 15.69
C PRO A 802 12.85 21.56 15.43
N MET A 803 12.37 21.52 14.18
CA MET A 803 11.05 22.03 13.80
C MET A 803 9.93 21.16 14.39
N TRP A 804 10.07 19.83 14.33
CA TRP A 804 9.18 18.88 15.00
C TRP A 804 9.15 19.10 16.52
N ASN A 805 10.33 19.27 17.13
CA ASN A 805 10.44 19.43 18.57
C ASN A 805 9.77 20.73 19.05
N GLN A 806 9.84 21.81 18.26
CA GLN A 806 9.17 23.09 18.52
C GLN A 806 7.64 23.08 18.39
N LEU A 807 7.03 22.05 17.80
CA LEU A 807 5.55 21.95 17.72
C LEU A 807 4.93 21.80 19.11
N THR A 808 4.24 22.83 19.60
CA THR A 808 3.42 22.75 20.83
C THR A 808 2.13 21.98 20.56
N VAL A 809 1.76 21.07 21.47
CA VAL A 809 0.52 20.28 21.42
C VAL A 809 -0.14 20.26 22.81
N PRO A 810 -1.48 20.12 22.91
CA PRO A 810 -2.15 20.02 24.20
C PRO A 810 -1.92 18.63 24.84
N GLU A 811 -1.89 18.56 26.16
CA GLU A 811 -1.78 17.31 26.93
C GLU A 811 -3.14 16.61 27.16
N ALA A 812 -4.21 17.07 26.49
CA ALA A 812 -5.56 16.54 26.65
C ALA A 812 -5.74 15.17 25.97
N SER A 813 -6.47 14.25 26.62
CA SER A 813 -6.75 12.90 26.10
C SER A 813 -7.89 12.86 25.07
N LEU A 814 -8.78 13.85 25.09
CA LEU A 814 -9.72 14.14 24.01
C LEU A 814 -9.14 15.25 23.12
N TYR A 815 -9.50 15.26 21.83
CA TYR A 815 -8.99 16.25 20.89
C TYR A 815 -9.86 17.51 20.86
N SER A 816 -9.22 18.69 20.89
CA SER A 816 -9.91 19.98 20.77
C SER A 816 -10.09 20.34 19.30
N TRP A 817 -11.17 19.86 18.67
CA TRP A 817 -11.51 20.18 17.28
C TRP A 817 -11.65 21.69 17.04
N ASP A 818 -10.88 22.25 16.10
CA ASP A 818 -11.04 23.65 15.66
C ASP A 818 -12.01 23.73 14.48
N PRO A 819 -13.20 24.37 14.61
CA PRO A 819 -14.16 24.52 13.51
C PRO A 819 -13.66 25.39 12.35
N LYS A 820 -12.51 26.07 12.49
CA LYS A 820 -11.83 26.79 11.39
C LYS A 820 -10.82 25.93 10.64
N SER A 821 -10.53 24.71 11.11
CA SER A 821 -9.56 23.83 10.45
C SER A 821 -9.98 23.48 9.02
N THR A 822 -8.99 23.37 8.15
CA THR A 822 -9.12 22.79 6.81
C THR A 822 -8.33 21.50 6.64
N TYR A 823 -7.76 20.96 7.74
CA TYR A 823 -6.96 19.72 7.74
C TYR A 823 -7.50 18.64 8.67
N ILE A 824 -8.08 18.99 9.82
CA ILE A 824 -8.56 18.09 10.87
C ILE A 824 -10.00 18.50 11.27
N HIS A 825 -10.98 17.62 11.08
CA HIS A 825 -12.40 17.90 11.34
C HIS A 825 -13.06 16.73 12.06
N GLU A 826 -14.07 16.99 12.90
CA GLU A 826 -14.80 15.92 13.61
C GLU A 826 -15.65 15.14 12.59
N PRO A 827 -15.34 13.86 12.30
CA PRO A 827 -16.03 13.12 11.27
C PRO A 827 -17.44 12.71 11.75
N PRO A 828 -18.45 12.70 10.86
CA PRO A 828 -19.85 12.47 11.24
C PRO A 828 -20.18 11.01 11.60
N TYR A 829 -19.23 10.06 11.50
CA TYR A 829 -19.46 8.62 11.55
C TYR A 829 -20.21 8.12 12.80
N PHE A 830 -20.01 8.81 13.93
CA PHE A 830 -20.57 8.43 15.23
C PHE A 830 -21.67 9.41 15.72
N LYS A 831 -22.13 10.31 14.86
CA LYS A 831 -23.23 11.22 15.20
C LYS A 831 -24.51 10.41 15.47
N ASP A 832 -25.23 10.79 16.53
CA ASP A 832 -26.50 10.17 16.97
C ASP A 832 -26.38 8.64 17.22
N MET A 833 -25.16 8.13 17.41
CA MET A 833 -24.89 6.71 17.63
C MET A 833 -25.46 6.22 18.97
N THR A 834 -26.12 5.05 18.95
CA THR A 834 -26.66 4.40 20.15
C THR A 834 -25.98 3.05 20.43
N MET A 835 -26.12 2.56 21.67
CA MET A 835 -25.63 1.24 22.09
C MET A 835 -26.29 0.08 21.32
N SER A 836 -27.50 0.27 20.80
CA SER A 836 -28.14 -0.70 19.91
C SER A 836 -27.54 -0.61 18.50
N PRO A 837 -27.30 -1.73 17.81
CA PRO A 837 -27.00 -1.73 16.37
C PRO A 837 -28.24 -1.29 15.57
N PRO A 838 -28.08 -0.62 14.42
CA PRO A 838 -29.20 -0.21 13.56
C PRO A 838 -29.85 -1.39 12.81
N GLY A 839 -29.14 -2.50 12.62
CA GLY A 839 -29.59 -3.65 11.84
C GLY A 839 -29.21 -3.58 10.36
N PRO A 840 -29.51 -4.65 9.58
CA PRO A 840 -29.46 -4.62 8.12
C PRO A 840 -30.31 -3.48 7.55
N HIS A 841 -29.87 -2.87 6.45
CA HIS A 841 -30.66 -1.88 5.72
C HIS A 841 -30.92 -2.34 4.29
N ALA A 842 -32.17 -2.24 3.86
CA ALA A 842 -32.58 -2.54 2.49
C ALA A 842 -32.14 -1.45 1.51
N VAL A 843 -32.03 -1.81 0.23
CA VAL A 843 -31.81 -0.87 -0.88
C VAL A 843 -32.99 -0.98 -1.81
N LYS A 844 -33.74 0.11 -1.98
CA LYS A 844 -34.96 0.17 -2.79
C LYS A 844 -34.97 1.42 -3.65
N ASP A 845 -35.39 1.25 -4.90
CA ASP A 845 -35.59 2.29 -5.92
C ASP A 845 -34.39 3.26 -6.08
N ALA A 846 -33.16 2.75 -5.87
CA ALA A 846 -31.93 3.53 -5.84
C ALA A 846 -31.39 3.83 -7.25
N TYR A 847 -30.92 5.04 -7.49
CA TYR A 847 -30.33 5.41 -8.78
C TYR A 847 -28.87 4.98 -8.91
N CYS A 848 -28.42 4.68 -10.13
CA CYS A 848 -26.99 4.54 -10.38
C CYS A 848 -26.31 5.92 -10.41
N LEU A 849 -25.39 6.18 -9.48
CA LEU A 849 -24.60 7.41 -9.44
C LEU A 849 -23.49 7.40 -10.51
N LEU A 850 -22.91 6.22 -10.77
CA LEU A 850 -21.74 6.01 -11.63
C LEU A 850 -21.81 4.63 -12.30
N ASN A 851 -21.57 4.58 -13.61
CA ASN A 851 -21.49 3.33 -14.38
C ASN A 851 -20.08 3.23 -14.99
N PHE A 852 -19.31 2.20 -14.63
CA PHE A 852 -17.89 2.09 -14.96
C PHE A 852 -17.54 0.86 -15.82
N GLY A 853 -16.36 0.92 -16.44
CA GLY A 853 -15.68 -0.24 -17.02
C GLY A 853 -14.81 -0.98 -16.00
N ASP A 854 -13.83 -1.75 -16.50
CA ASP A 854 -12.89 -2.53 -15.72
C ASP A 854 -11.76 -1.67 -15.08
N SER A 855 -11.06 -2.26 -14.09
CA SER A 855 -9.82 -1.77 -13.48
C SER A 855 -9.86 -0.34 -12.90
N ILE A 856 -11.02 0.07 -12.35
CA ILE A 856 -11.15 1.34 -11.62
C ILE A 856 -10.33 1.30 -10.33
N THR A 857 -9.12 1.87 -10.40
CA THR A 857 -8.21 1.95 -9.25
C THR A 857 -8.74 2.88 -8.13
N THR A 858 -8.28 2.66 -6.91
CA THR A 858 -8.46 3.56 -5.75
C THR A 858 -7.94 4.98 -5.96
N ASP A 859 -7.04 5.23 -6.92
CA ASP A 859 -6.65 6.59 -7.33
C ASP A 859 -7.76 7.31 -8.11
N HIS A 860 -8.64 6.59 -8.80
CA HIS A 860 -9.85 7.15 -9.41
C HIS A 860 -10.92 7.44 -8.35
N ILE A 861 -11.14 6.50 -7.42
CA ILE A 861 -12.16 6.60 -6.36
C ILE A 861 -11.80 7.68 -5.34
N SER A 862 -10.54 7.71 -4.90
CA SER A 862 -10.00 8.64 -3.91
C SER A 862 -8.61 9.12 -4.35
N PRO A 863 -8.50 10.12 -5.24
CA PRO A 863 -7.23 10.72 -5.62
C PRO A 863 -6.44 11.22 -4.40
N ALA A 864 -5.11 11.25 -4.51
CA ALA A 864 -4.21 11.72 -3.45
C ALA A 864 -3.33 12.92 -3.85
N GLY A 865 -3.26 13.24 -5.15
CA GLY A 865 -2.47 14.35 -5.70
C GLY A 865 -3.15 15.72 -5.57
N SER A 866 -2.69 16.67 -6.38
CA SER A 866 -3.12 18.08 -6.37
C SER A 866 -4.61 18.28 -6.60
N ILE A 867 -5.21 19.24 -5.89
CA ILE A 867 -6.62 19.60 -6.00
C ILE A 867 -6.84 20.49 -7.23
N HIS A 868 -7.66 20.06 -8.18
CA HIS A 868 -7.91 20.83 -9.41
C HIS A 868 -8.72 22.12 -9.11
N LYS A 869 -8.29 23.26 -9.68
CA LYS A 869 -8.85 24.59 -9.38
C LYS A 869 -10.37 24.74 -9.56
N ASP A 870 -10.95 24.01 -10.50
CA ASP A 870 -12.38 24.09 -10.83
C ASP A 870 -13.23 23.02 -10.09
N SER A 871 -12.62 22.24 -9.19
CA SER A 871 -13.28 21.14 -8.47
C SER A 871 -14.17 21.62 -7.30
N PRO A 872 -15.14 20.81 -6.83
CA PRO A 872 -15.92 21.13 -5.63
C PRO A 872 -15.06 21.34 -4.38
N ALA A 873 -13.96 20.59 -4.25
CA ALA A 873 -13.01 20.74 -3.14
C ALA A 873 -12.26 22.08 -3.18
N ALA A 874 -11.85 22.54 -4.36
CA ALA A 874 -11.23 23.86 -4.52
C ALA A 874 -12.21 25.00 -4.18
N LYS A 875 -13.48 24.90 -4.59
CA LYS A 875 -14.52 25.89 -4.21
C LYS A 875 -14.66 26.00 -2.69
N TYR A 876 -14.85 24.88 -2.00
CA TYR A 876 -14.95 24.78 -0.54
C TYR A 876 -13.73 25.36 0.20
N LEU A 877 -12.52 25.16 -0.34
CA LEU A 877 -11.29 25.72 0.21
C LEU A 877 -11.19 27.24 0.00
N MET A 878 -11.55 27.76 -1.18
CA MET A 878 -11.59 29.20 -1.46
C MET A 878 -12.67 29.92 -0.65
N GLU A 879 -13.84 29.31 -0.46
CA GLU A 879 -14.91 29.78 0.45
C GLU A 879 -14.45 29.91 1.91
N ARG A 880 -13.37 29.21 2.30
CA ARG A 880 -12.72 29.26 3.61
C ARG A 880 -11.44 30.10 3.64
N GLY A 881 -11.16 30.86 2.57
CA GLY A 881 -10.00 31.76 2.49
C GLY A 881 -8.66 31.06 2.27
N VAL A 882 -8.65 29.81 1.77
CA VAL A 882 -7.42 29.11 1.39
C VAL A 882 -7.05 29.48 -0.05
N ASP A 883 -5.88 30.09 -0.24
CA ASP A 883 -5.32 30.40 -1.56
C ASP A 883 -5.08 29.12 -2.39
N ARG A 884 -5.16 29.22 -3.72
CA ARG A 884 -4.87 28.10 -4.65
C ARG A 884 -3.52 27.41 -4.40
N LYS A 885 -2.48 28.19 -4.03
CA LYS A 885 -1.13 27.69 -3.71
C LYS A 885 -1.10 26.83 -2.44
N ASP A 886 -2.04 27.06 -1.52
CA ASP A 886 -2.12 26.44 -0.20
C ASP A 886 -3.19 25.33 -0.13
N PHE A 887 -3.89 25.04 -1.25
CA PHE A 887 -4.79 23.88 -1.36
C PHE A 887 -4.10 22.57 -0.91
N ASN A 888 -2.79 22.43 -1.21
CA ASN A 888 -2.01 21.23 -0.99
C ASN A 888 -2.62 20.03 -1.76
N SER A 889 -2.32 18.79 -1.38
CA SER A 889 -2.85 17.58 -2.03
C SER A 889 -4.09 17.02 -1.33
N TYR A 890 -4.92 16.25 -2.05
CA TYR A 890 -5.99 15.48 -1.41
C TYR A 890 -5.44 14.53 -0.33
N GLY A 891 -4.24 13.99 -0.50
CA GLY A 891 -3.59 13.11 0.47
C GLY A 891 -3.33 13.79 1.83
N SER A 892 -2.95 15.06 1.85
CA SER A 892 -2.73 15.78 3.11
C SER A 892 -4.04 16.22 3.78
N ARG A 893 -5.11 16.42 3.01
CA ARG A 893 -6.44 16.85 3.49
C ARG A 893 -7.29 15.72 4.11
N ARG A 894 -6.74 14.51 4.26
CA ARG A 894 -7.47 13.31 4.72
C ARG A 894 -8.00 13.30 6.17
N GLY A 895 -7.62 14.28 7.00
CA GLY A 895 -8.26 14.51 8.29
C GLY A 895 -9.53 15.37 8.20
N ASN A 896 -9.89 15.88 7.02
CA ASN A 896 -11.04 16.73 6.77
C ASN A 896 -12.01 16.06 5.80
N ASP A 897 -13.10 15.50 6.34
CA ASP A 897 -14.05 14.69 5.60
C ASP A 897 -14.85 15.49 4.55
N GLU A 898 -15.15 16.77 4.82
CA GLU A 898 -15.78 17.68 3.86
C GLU A 898 -14.91 17.87 2.59
N VAL A 899 -13.58 17.99 2.71
CA VAL A 899 -12.68 18.04 1.54
C VAL A 899 -12.63 16.69 0.81
N MET A 900 -12.57 15.58 1.55
CA MET A 900 -12.42 14.25 0.96
C MET A 900 -13.68 13.71 0.29
N ALA A 901 -14.87 13.99 0.82
CA ALA A 901 -16.14 13.72 0.15
C ALA A 901 -16.21 14.47 -1.21
N ARG A 902 -15.80 15.75 -1.23
CA ARG A 902 -15.66 16.56 -2.46
C ARG A 902 -14.53 16.10 -3.39
N GLY A 903 -13.58 15.31 -2.89
CA GLY A 903 -12.53 14.64 -3.65
C GLY A 903 -12.91 13.25 -4.16
N THR A 904 -14.03 12.68 -3.71
CA THR A 904 -14.43 11.32 -4.07
C THR A 904 -14.89 11.28 -5.53
N PHE A 905 -14.31 10.35 -6.31
CA PHE A 905 -14.40 10.29 -7.78
C PHE A 905 -13.93 11.57 -8.51
N ALA A 906 -13.17 12.46 -7.86
CA ALA A 906 -12.72 13.73 -8.44
C ALA A 906 -11.50 13.62 -9.39
N ASN A 907 -11.08 12.41 -9.77
CA ASN A 907 -9.91 12.19 -10.61
C ASN A 907 -10.17 12.61 -12.07
N ILE A 908 -9.27 13.43 -12.64
CA ILE A 908 -9.36 13.96 -14.02
C ILE A 908 -9.24 12.91 -15.14
N ARG A 909 -8.86 11.66 -14.81
CA ARG A 909 -8.75 10.53 -15.74
C ARG A 909 -9.86 9.49 -15.61
N ILE A 910 -10.84 9.68 -14.72
CA ILE A 910 -11.92 8.71 -14.55
C ILE A 910 -12.83 8.68 -15.80
N VAL A 911 -13.26 7.47 -16.20
CA VAL A 911 -14.10 7.25 -17.39
C VAL A 911 -15.44 6.69 -16.94
N ASN A 912 -16.49 7.49 -17.04
CA ASN A 912 -17.86 7.13 -16.69
C ASN A 912 -18.65 6.81 -17.96
N LYS A 913 -19.23 5.60 -18.05
CA LYS A 913 -19.99 5.12 -19.22
C LYS A 913 -21.15 6.05 -19.59
N PHE A 914 -21.76 6.73 -18.62
CA PHE A 914 -22.81 7.73 -18.85
C PHE A 914 -22.38 8.88 -19.78
N LEU A 915 -21.08 9.17 -19.90
CA LEU A 915 -20.56 10.32 -20.63
C LEU A 915 -20.06 9.97 -22.04
N ASN A 916 -20.37 8.77 -22.56
CA ASN A 916 -20.06 8.34 -23.93
C ASN A 916 -18.57 8.51 -24.34
N GLY A 917 -17.65 8.39 -23.38
CA GLY A 917 -16.20 8.53 -23.59
C GLY A 917 -15.59 9.87 -23.20
N GLU A 918 -16.36 10.87 -22.74
CA GLU A 918 -15.79 12.06 -22.07
C GLU A 918 -15.09 11.63 -20.78
N VAL A 919 -13.79 11.91 -20.70
CA VAL A 919 -12.95 11.62 -19.54
C VAL A 919 -13.04 12.77 -18.54
N GLY A 920 -13.31 12.47 -17.27
CA GLY A 920 -13.30 13.46 -16.19
C GLY A 920 -14.33 13.21 -15.07
N PRO A 921 -14.25 13.99 -13.97
CA PRO A 921 -14.95 13.72 -12.71
C PRO A 921 -16.42 14.21 -12.72
N LYS A 922 -17.21 13.66 -13.65
CA LYS A 922 -18.60 14.05 -13.87
C LYS A 922 -19.52 12.83 -13.91
N THR A 923 -20.82 13.07 -13.73
CA THR A 923 -21.86 12.09 -13.98
C THR A 923 -23.15 12.77 -14.44
N ILE A 924 -24.15 11.98 -14.82
CA ILE A 924 -25.48 12.46 -15.16
C ILE A 924 -26.39 12.28 -13.95
N HIS A 925 -27.10 13.34 -13.58
CA HIS A 925 -28.22 13.24 -12.66
C HIS A 925 -29.44 12.69 -13.41
N VAL A 926 -29.69 11.38 -13.29
CA VAL A 926 -30.66 10.63 -14.11
C VAL A 926 -32.06 11.27 -14.13
N PRO A 927 -32.64 11.75 -13.01
CA PRO A 927 -33.96 12.41 -13.02
C PRO A 927 -34.07 13.66 -13.88
N THR A 928 -32.96 14.34 -14.21
CA THR A 928 -32.97 15.61 -14.97
C THR A 928 -32.09 15.61 -16.22
N GLY A 929 -31.30 14.56 -16.46
CA GLY A 929 -30.33 14.50 -17.55
C GLY A 929 -29.14 15.46 -17.39
N GLU A 930 -29.00 16.14 -16.24
CA GLU A 930 -28.03 17.20 -16.05
C GLU A 930 -26.63 16.64 -15.77
N LYS A 931 -25.62 17.09 -16.53
CA LYS A 931 -24.22 16.68 -16.34
C LYS A 931 -23.54 17.54 -15.27
N LEU A 932 -23.37 16.96 -14.09
CA LEU A 932 -22.80 17.59 -12.89
C LEU A 932 -21.42 16.99 -12.55
N SER A 933 -20.72 17.57 -11.58
CA SER A 933 -19.64 16.83 -10.91
C SER A 933 -20.22 15.68 -10.07
N VAL A 934 -19.44 14.65 -9.78
CA VAL A 934 -19.94 13.48 -9.03
C VAL A 934 -20.43 13.88 -7.63
N PHE A 935 -19.72 14.78 -6.95
CA PHE A 935 -20.14 15.30 -5.65
C PHE A 935 -21.45 16.09 -5.73
N ASP A 936 -21.57 17.00 -6.71
CA ASP A 936 -22.77 17.83 -6.87
C ASP A 936 -24.00 16.98 -7.21
N ALA A 937 -23.84 15.94 -8.05
CA ALA A 937 -24.88 14.96 -8.35
C ALA A 937 -25.30 14.14 -7.12
N ALA A 938 -24.35 13.69 -6.30
CA ALA A 938 -24.65 12.94 -5.08
C ALA A 938 -25.36 13.81 -4.02
N MET A 939 -24.91 15.06 -3.83
CA MET A 939 -25.61 16.02 -2.96
C MET A 939 -27.03 16.33 -3.44
N ARG A 940 -27.27 16.30 -4.76
CA ARG A 940 -28.61 16.43 -5.33
C ARG A 940 -29.50 15.22 -5.03
N TYR A 941 -29.08 14.01 -5.37
CA TYR A 941 -29.82 12.77 -5.02
C TYR A 941 -30.14 12.71 -3.52
N LYS A 942 -29.17 13.06 -2.67
CA LYS A 942 -29.36 13.22 -1.21
C LYS A 942 -30.47 14.23 -0.88
N SER A 943 -30.45 15.42 -1.49
CA SER A 943 -31.48 16.46 -1.23
C SER A 943 -32.88 16.06 -1.72
N GLU A 944 -32.95 15.21 -2.74
CA GLU A 944 -34.18 14.62 -3.29
C GLU A 944 -34.61 13.35 -2.53
N GLY A 945 -33.86 12.93 -1.49
CA GLY A 945 -34.15 11.78 -0.63
C GLY A 945 -33.83 10.42 -1.24
N HIS A 946 -33.08 10.38 -2.33
CA HIS A 946 -32.81 9.19 -3.13
C HIS A 946 -31.53 8.46 -2.72
N ALA A 947 -31.63 7.14 -2.51
CA ALA A 947 -30.47 6.27 -2.35
C ALA A 947 -29.74 6.07 -3.69
N THR A 948 -28.44 5.74 -3.63
CA THR A 948 -27.62 5.52 -4.83
C THR A 948 -26.83 4.20 -4.81
N ILE A 949 -26.48 3.70 -5.99
CA ILE A 949 -25.55 2.57 -6.19
C ILE A 949 -24.48 2.93 -7.23
N ILE A 950 -23.48 2.04 -7.40
CA ILE A 950 -22.47 2.11 -8.47
C ILE A 950 -22.48 0.78 -9.25
N LEU A 951 -22.35 0.86 -10.57
CA LEU A 951 -22.06 -0.29 -11.45
C LEU A 951 -20.60 -0.26 -11.90
N ALA A 952 -19.92 -1.41 -11.93
CA ALA A 952 -18.51 -1.52 -12.31
C ALA A 952 -18.16 -2.82 -13.05
N GLY A 953 -17.03 -2.80 -13.75
CA GLY A 953 -16.43 -3.97 -14.42
C GLY A 953 -15.64 -4.87 -13.47
N ALA A 954 -14.56 -5.48 -13.96
CA ALA A 954 -13.63 -6.27 -13.17
C ALA A 954 -12.64 -5.39 -12.38
N GLU A 955 -11.95 -5.96 -11.39
CA GLU A 955 -10.84 -5.33 -10.64
C GLU A 955 -11.19 -3.98 -9.98
N TYR A 956 -12.46 -3.79 -9.56
CA TYR A 956 -12.90 -2.55 -8.92
C TYR A 956 -12.19 -2.36 -7.57
N GLY A 957 -11.52 -1.22 -7.40
CA GLY A 957 -10.77 -0.87 -6.19
C GLY A 957 -9.30 -1.30 -6.18
N SER A 958 -8.66 -1.50 -7.34
CA SER A 958 -7.23 -1.84 -7.45
C SER A 958 -6.26 -0.75 -6.91
N GLY A 959 -5.07 -1.15 -6.46
CA GLY A 959 -3.98 -0.23 -6.10
C GLY A 959 -3.78 0.01 -4.60
N SER A 960 -3.74 1.27 -4.15
CA SER A 960 -3.45 1.64 -2.76
C SER A 960 -4.58 1.23 -1.79
N SER A 961 -4.22 0.88 -0.55
CA SER A 961 -5.12 0.45 0.53
C SER A 961 -5.97 1.57 1.18
N ARG A 962 -6.48 2.52 0.38
CA ARG A 962 -7.12 3.75 0.88
C ARG A 962 -8.49 3.46 1.51
N ASP A 963 -8.60 3.76 2.80
CA ASP A 963 -9.86 3.81 3.55
C ASP A 963 -10.83 4.84 2.95
N TRP A 964 -10.30 5.98 2.49
CA TRP A 964 -11.05 7.03 1.81
C TRP A 964 -11.74 6.60 0.51
N ALA A 965 -11.33 5.48 -0.10
CA ALA A 965 -12.08 4.88 -1.21
C ALA A 965 -13.42 4.25 -0.78
N ALA A 966 -13.65 4.05 0.52
CA ALA A 966 -14.94 3.61 1.09
C ALA A 966 -15.59 4.66 1.99
N LYS A 967 -14.82 5.39 2.83
CA LYS A 967 -15.31 6.53 3.61
C LYS A 967 -15.91 7.60 2.68
N GLY A 968 -15.28 7.86 1.53
CA GLY A 968 -15.76 8.80 0.52
C GLY A 968 -17.15 8.47 -0.04
N PRO A 969 -17.36 7.31 -0.72
CA PRO A 969 -18.66 6.93 -1.27
C PRO A 969 -19.78 6.80 -0.22
N MET A 970 -19.44 6.46 1.03
CA MET A 970 -20.38 6.50 2.16
C MET A 970 -20.79 7.95 2.47
N LEU A 971 -19.83 8.87 2.58
CA LEU A 971 -20.04 10.30 2.87
C LEU A 971 -20.58 11.14 1.68
N LEU A 972 -20.73 10.55 0.50
CA LEU A 972 -21.52 11.15 -0.58
C LEU A 972 -23.02 11.26 -0.23
N ALA A 973 -23.44 10.84 0.97
CA ALA A 973 -24.46 11.56 1.74
C ALA A 973 -24.05 11.72 3.21
N ASN A 974 -24.69 12.64 3.94
CA ASN A 974 -24.40 12.86 5.37
C ASN A 974 -25.63 13.38 6.15
N MET A 975 -25.91 12.75 7.30
CA MET A 975 -25.99 13.36 8.64
C MET A 975 -27.18 12.93 9.52
N HIS A 976 -28.29 12.43 8.94
CA HIS A 976 -29.46 11.95 9.71
C HIS A 976 -30.24 10.78 9.09
N CYS A 977 -29.92 10.33 7.88
CA CYS A 977 -30.52 9.14 7.27
C CYS A 977 -29.53 8.41 6.34
N PHE A 978 -29.75 7.10 6.20
CA PHE A 978 -28.94 6.17 5.42
C PHE A 978 -29.11 6.39 3.90
N GLN A 979 -28.50 7.43 3.32
CA GLN A 979 -28.75 7.85 1.92
C GLN A 979 -27.48 8.00 1.02
N GLY A 980 -26.31 7.53 1.46
CA GLY A 980 -25.08 7.53 0.64
C GLY A 980 -25.09 6.45 -0.45
N VAL A 981 -23.94 6.14 -1.04
CA VAL A 981 -23.81 4.95 -1.91
C VAL A 981 -24.08 3.71 -1.07
N LYS A 982 -25.06 2.90 -1.49
CA LYS A 982 -25.56 1.74 -0.73
C LYS A 982 -25.02 0.41 -1.16
N ALA A 983 -24.85 0.24 -2.46
CA ALA A 983 -24.22 -0.95 -3.01
C ALA A 983 -23.27 -0.58 -4.15
N VAL A 984 -22.28 -1.44 -4.35
CA VAL A 984 -21.49 -1.49 -5.58
C VAL A 984 -21.77 -2.84 -6.22
N ILE A 985 -22.22 -2.86 -7.47
CA ILE A 985 -22.41 -4.09 -8.25
C ILE A 985 -21.28 -4.16 -9.27
N SER A 986 -20.41 -5.16 -9.13
CA SER A 986 -19.13 -5.27 -9.84
C SER A 986 -18.98 -6.65 -10.49
N LYS A 987 -18.15 -6.80 -11.53
CA LYS A 987 -17.75 -8.15 -12.00
C LYS A 987 -16.78 -8.79 -11.01
N SER A 988 -15.88 -8.00 -10.43
CA SER A 988 -15.01 -8.42 -9.32
C SER A 988 -14.52 -7.22 -8.50
N PHE A 989 -14.04 -7.50 -7.27
CA PHE A 989 -13.43 -6.52 -6.37
C PHE A 989 -12.00 -6.94 -6.06
N GLU A 990 -11.12 -5.96 -5.86
CA GLU A 990 -9.79 -6.19 -5.28
C GLU A 990 -9.88 -6.26 -3.75
N ARG A 991 -9.06 -7.16 -3.14
CA ARG A 991 -9.26 -7.68 -1.76
C ARG A 991 -9.51 -6.57 -0.73
N ILE A 992 -8.57 -5.63 -0.63
CA ILE A 992 -8.59 -4.59 0.41
C ILE A 992 -9.78 -3.63 0.22
N HIS A 993 -10.15 -3.34 -1.04
CA HIS A 993 -11.26 -2.43 -1.29
C HIS A 993 -12.61 -3.07 -0.92
N ARG A 994 -12.80 -4.37 -1.18
CA ARG A 994 -14.00 -5.10 -0.72
C ARG A 994 -14.18 -4.99 0.79
N SER A 995 -13.14 -5.31 1.57
CA SER A 995 -13.18 -5.20 3.04
C SER A 995 -13.38 -3.76 3.53
N ASN A 996 -12.83 -2.76 2.84
CA ASN A 996 -13.10 -1.35 3.16
C ASN A 996 -14.57 -0.95 2.93
N LEU A 997 -15.20 -1.41 1.84
CA LEU A 997 -16.64 -1.16 1.59
C LEU A 997 -17.51 -1.74 2.71
N VAL A 998 -17.25 -3.00 3.08
CA VAL A 998 -17.93 -3.69 4.19
C VAL A 998 -17.70 -2.99 5.53
N GLY A 999 -16.46 -2.57 5.81
CA GLY A 999 -16.11 -1.82 7.02
C GLY A 999 -16.88 -0.52 7.20
N MET A 1000 -17.27 0.12 6.08
CA MET A 1000 -18.12 1.32 6.05
C MET A 1000 -19.62 1.02 5.80
N GLY A 1001 -20.03 -0.24 5.84
CA GLY A 1001 -21.44 -0.66 5.70
C GLY A 1001 -22.01 -0.54 4.28
N ILE A 1002 -21.18 -0.38 3.26
CA ILE A 1002 -21.60 -0.43 1.84
C ILE A 1002 -21.67 -1.90 1.42
N ILE A 1003 -22.73 -2.29 0.71
CA ILE A 1003 -22.97 -3.68 0.28
C ILE A 1003 -22.17 -3.97 -1.01
N PRO A 1004 -21.17 -4.88 -1.00
CA PRO A 1004 -20.52 -5.32 -2.23
C PRO A 1004 -21.32 -6.47 -2.87
N LEU A 1005 -21.67 -6.33 -4.14
CA LEU A 1005 -22.35 -7.36 -4.95
C LEU A 1005 -21.49 -7.73 -6.16
N CYS A 1006 -21.36 -9.03 -6.43
CA CYS A 1006 -20.80 -9.54 -7.68
C CYS A 1006 -21.90 -10.03 -8.63
N PHE A 1007 -21.83 -9.70 -9.91
CA PHE A 1007 -22.58 -10.40 -10.96
C PHE A 1007 -22.23 -11.91 -10.98
N LYS A 1008 -23.09 -12.78 -11.53
CA LYS A 1008 -22.74 -14.21 -11.67
C LYS A 1008 -21.65 -14.39 -12.74
N ALA A 1009 -21.00 -15.56 -12.74
CA ALA A 1009 -19.90 -15.84 -13.64
C ALA A 1009 -20.36 -15.80 -15.11
N GLY A 1010 -19.82 -14.84 -15.87
CA GLY A 1010 -20.20 -14.58 -17.27
C GLY A 1010 -21.16 -13.40 -17.47
N GLU A 1011 -21.72 -12.84 -16.40
CA GLU A 1011 -22.62 -11.69 -16.43
C GLU A 1011 -21.91 -10.37 -16.09
N ASP A 1012 -22.48 -9.27 -16.57
CA ASP A 1012 -22.14 -7.89 -16.24
C ASP A 1012 -23.26 -6.92 -16.67
N ALA A 1013 -23.03 -5.62 -16.46
CA ALA A 1013 -23.98 -4.59 -16.87
C ALA A 1013 -24.28 -4.59 -18.38
N ASP A 1014 -23.29 -4.86 -19.24
CA ASP A 1014 -23.48 -4.75 -20.69
C ASP A 1014 -24.25 -5.97 -21.25
N SER A 1015 -23.95 -7.17 -20.77
CA SER A 1015 -24.62 -8.44 -21.14
C SER A 1015 -26.06 -8.54 -20.59
N LEU A 1016 -26.32 -8.01 -19.39
CA LEU A 1016 -27.67 -7.85 -18.84
C LEU A 1016 -28.41 -6.63 -19.46
N GLY A 1017 -27.71 -5.80 -20.24
CA GLY A 1017 -28.23 -4.58 -20.87
C GLY A 1017 -28.69 -3.53 -19.86
N LEU A 1018 -28.00 -3.41 -18.73
CA LEU A 1018 -28.21 -2.41 -17.69
C LEU A 1018 -27.56 -1.09 -18.10
N THR A 1019 -28.38 -0.07 -18.33
CA THR A 1019 -27.90 1.24 -18.81
C THR A 1019 -27.37 2.13 -17.69
N GLY A 1020 -27.77 1.86 -16.44
CA GLY A 1020 -27.61 2.72 -15.29
C GLY A 1020 -28.70 3.80 -15.14
N HIS A 1021 -29.61 3.94 -16.12
CA HIS A 1021 -30.73 4.88 -16.00
C HIS A 1021 -31.95 4.28 -15.28
N GLU A 1022 -31.89 2.98 -14.97
CA GLU A 1022 -32.88 2.28 -14.15
C GLU A 1022 -32.77 2.67 -12.67
N ARG A 1023 -33.83 2.43 -11.90
CA ARG A 1023 -33.78 2.38 -10.44
C ARG A 1023 -33.66 0.94 -9.98
N TYR A 1024 -32.82 0.71 -8.97
CA TYR A 1024 -32.38 -0.60 -8.52
C TYR A 1024 -32.88 -0.89 -7.10
N SER A 1025 -33.50 -2.06 -6.93
CA SER A 1025 -33.88 -2.62 -5.63
C SER A 1025 -33.16 -3.95 -5.40
N ILE A 1026 -32.56 -4.11 -4.23
CA ILE A 1026 -31.81 -5.31 -3.82
C ILE A 1026 -32.62 -6.02 -2.75
N ASP A 1027 -33.03 -7.26 -3.03
CA ASP A 1027 -33.76 -8.12 -2.11
C ASP A 1027 -32.78 -8.71 -1.07
N LEU A 1028 -32.74 -8.09 0.11
CA LEU A 1028 -31.90 -8.49 1.23
C LEU A 1028 -32.77 -8.66 2.49
N PRO A 1029 -32.68 -9.81 3.19
CA PRO A 1029 -33.46 -10.06 4.40
C PRO A 1029 -33.26 -9.01 5.49
N THR A 1030 -34.35 -8.68 6.21
CA THR A 1030 -34.32 -7.67 7.29
C THR A 1030 -33.69 -8.18 8.58
N ASN A 1031 -33.67 -9.50 8.81
CA ASN A 1031 -33.04 -10.10 9.98
C ASN A 1031 -31.64 -10.61 9.61
N LEU A 1032 -30.64 -10.32 10.44
CA LEU A 1032 -29.27 -10.79 10.19
C LEU A 1032 -29.17 -12.33 10.17
N SER A 1033 -30.01 -13.04 10.93
CA SER A 1033 -30.09 -14.51 10.98
C SER A 1033 -30.39 -15.17 9.63
N ASP A 1034 -30.96 -14.39 8.71
CA ASP A 1034 -31.47 -14.86 7.43
C ASP A 1034 -30.50 -14.50 6.29
N ILE A 1035 -29.38 -13.83 6.61
CA ILE A 1035 -28.26 -13.50 5.73
C ILE A 1035 -27.09 -14.43 6.04
N ARG A 1036 -26.42 -14.96 5.02
CA ARG A 1036 -25.23 -15.81 5.14
C ARG A 1036 -24.07 -15.28 4.30
N PRO A 1037 -22.81 -15.56 4.67
CA PRO A 1037 -21.65 -15.19 3.85
C PRO A 1037 -21.75 -15.80 2.45
N GLY A 1038 -21.37 -15.03 1.44
CA GLY A 1038 -21.34 -15.48 0.04
C GLY A 1038 -22.70 -15.87 -0.58
N GLN A 1039 -23.84 -15.58 0.05
CA GLN A 1039 -25.15 -15.99 -0.48
C GLN A 1039 -25.53 -15.23 -1.77
N ASP A 1040 -26.39 -15.81 -2.59
CA ASP A 1040 -27.00 -15.09 -3.72
C ASP A 1040 -28.21 -14.25 -3.26
N VAL A 1041 -28.36 -13.07 -3.85
CA VAL A 1041 -29.47 -12.12 -3.66
C VAL A 1041 -30.04 -11.68 -5.00
N THR A 1042 -31.32 -11.33 -5.03
CA THR A 1042 -32.00 -10.86 -6.25
C THR A 1042 -31.88 -9.35 -6.36
N VAL A 1043 -31.50 -8.85 -7.54
CA VAL A 1043 -31.58 -7.43 -7.89
C VAL A 1043 -32.69 -7.26 -8.93
N THR A 1044 -33.57 -6.28 -8.70
CA THR A 1044 -34.70 -5.94 -9.58
C THR A 1044 -34.60 -4.48 -10.00
N THR A 1045 -34.92 -4.20 -11.25
CA THR A 1045 -35.01 -2.83 -11.78
C THR A 1045 -36.45 -2.40 -12.01
N ASP A 1046 -36.70 -1.09 -11.97
CA ASP A 1046 -38.03 -0.52 -12.19
C ASP A 1046 -38.56 -0.68 -13.64
N ASN A 1047 -37.68 -0.99 -14.60
CA ASN A 1047 -38.08 -1.43 -15.95
C ASN A 1047 -38.39 -2.95 -16.04
N GLY A 1048 -38.43 -3.66 -14.92
CA GLY A 1048 -38.90 -5.05 -14.83
C GLY A 1048 -37.84 -6.13 -15.10
N LYS A 1049 -36.56 -5.77 -15.26
CA LYS A 1049 -35.49 -6.79 -15.28
C LYS A 1049 -35.24 -7.32 -13.87
N SER A 1050 -34.83 -8.58 -13.79
CA SER A 1050 -34.37 -9.20 -12.56
C SER A 1050 -33.15 -10.07 -12.86
N PHE A 1051 -32.15 -10.01 -12.00
CA PHE A 1051 -30.90 -10.76 -12.11
C PHE A 1051 -30.38 -11.11 -10.71
N THR A 1052 -29.45 -12.07 -10.64
CA THR A 1052 -28.88 -12.54 -9.38
C THR A 1052 -27.50 -11.93 -9.17
N CYS A 1053 -27.19 -11.55 -7.93
CA CYS A 1053 -25.83 -11.19 -7.53
C CYS A 1053 -25.38 -12.02 -6.33
N THR A 1054 -24.10 -12.37 -6.29
CA THR A 1054 -23.48 -12.96 -5.10
C THR A 1054 -23.10 -11.85 -4.12
N LEU A 1055 -23.62 -11.93 -2.89
CA LEU A 1055 -23.38 -11.00 -1.79
C LEU A 1055 -21.98 -11.21 -1.22
N ARG A 1056 -21.12 -10.20 -1.34
CA ARG A 1056 -19.69 -10.28 -1.03
C ARG A 1056 -19.31 -9.82 0.38
N PHE A 1057 -20.19 -10.12 1.34
CA PHE A 1057 -19.77 -10.36 2.72
C PHE A 1057 -19.17 -11.77 2.74
N ASP A 1058 -17.86 -11.86 2.93
CA ASP A 1058 -17.11 -13.11 2.79
C ASP A 1058 -17.05 -13.89 4.11
N THR A 1059 -17.44 -13.28 5.25
CA THR A 1059 -17.34 -13.89 6.60
C THR A 1059 -18.50 -13.51 7.53
N GLU A 1060 -18.74 -14.32 8.57
CA GLU A 1060 -19.75 -14.03 9.62
C GLU A 1060 -19.41 -12.75 10.41
N VAL A 1061 -18.12 -12.43 10.56
CA VAL A 1061 -17.63 -11.22 11.23
C VAL A 1061 -17.98 -9.97 10.41
N GLU A 1062 -17.91 -10.07 9.09
CA GLU A 1062 -18.33 -9.00 8.17
C GLU A 1062 -19.84 -8.73 8.22
N LEU A 1063 -20.67 -9.77 8.39
CA LEU A 1063 -22.10 -9.60 8.66
C LEU A 1063 -22.36 -8.86 9.98
N ALA A 1064 -21.58 -9.14 11.03
CA ALA A 1064 -21.65 -8.40 12.29
C ALA A 1064 -21.27 -6.92 12.12
N TYR A 1065 -20.27 -6.60 11.29
CA TYR A 1065 -19.93 -5.20 10.95
C TYR A 1065 -21.08 -4.50 10.21
N PHE A 1066 -21.66 -5.13 9.18
CA PHE A 1066 -22.80 -4.59 8.43
C PHE A 1066 -24.00 -4.30 9.33
N ASN A 1067 -24.37 -5.25 10.20
CA ASN A 1067 -25.44 -5.10 11.20
C ASN A 1067 -25.23 -3.90 12.15
N HIS A 1068 -23.98 -3.57 12.47
CA HIS A 1068 -23.62 -2.45 13.34
C HIS A 1068 -23.54 -1.10 12.61
N GLY A 1069 -23.71 -1.08 11.29
CA GLY A 1069 -23.50 0.10 10.44
C GLY A 1069 -22.03 0.38 10.12
N GLY A 1070 -21.15 -0.61 10.30
CA GLY A 1070 -19.71 -0.51 10.11
C GLY A 1070 -18.90 -1.11 11.27
N ILE A 1071 -17.62 -1.34 11.03
CA ILE A 1071 -16.69 -1.97 11.99
C ILE A 1071 -16.31 -1.05 13.17
N LEU A 1072 -16.13 0.26 12.97
CA LEU A 1072 -15.82 1.17 14.08
C LEU A 1072 -17.02 1.32 15.06
N PRO A 1073 -18.28 1.46 14.59
CA PRO A 1073 -19.46 1.34 15.45
C PRO A 1073 -19.66 -0.05 16.09
N TYR A 1074 -19.07 -1.11 15.54
CA TYR A 1074 -19.01 -2.43 16.19
C TYR A 1074 -18.01 -2.44 17.35
N VAL A 1075 -16.79 -1.95 17.13
CA VAL A 1075 -15.73 -1.88 18.17
C VAL A 1075 -16.14 -1.00 19.36
N ILE A 1076 -16.71 0.19 19.13
CA ILE A 1076 -17.23 1.07 20.20
C ILE A 1076 -18.25 0.33 21.08
N ARG A 1077 -19.28 -0.28 20.47
CA ARG A 1077 -20.36 -0.97 21.22
C ARG A 1077 -19.81 -2.13 22.05
N ASN A 1078 -18.82 -2.86 21.55
CA ASN A 1078 -18.18 -3.95 22.27
C ASN A 1078 -17.37 -3.45 23.48
N LEU A 1079 -16.51 -2.42 23.30
CA LEU A 1079 -15.69 -1.85 24.37
C LEU A 1079 -16.53 -1.15 25.46
N ALA A 1080 -17.65 -0.53 25.08
CA ALA A 1080 -18.63 0.00 26.01
C ALA A 1080 -19.42 -1.11 26.74
N GLY A 1081 -19.93 -2.11 26.00
CA GLY A 1081 -20.85 -3.13 26.50
C GLY A 1081 -20.32 -3.98 27.66
N VAL A 1082 -19.00 -4.23 27.71
CA VAL A 1082 -18.32 -4.91 28.83
C VAL A 1082 -18.60 -4.24 30.19
N MET A 1083 -18.89 -2.93 30.21
CA MET A 1083 -19.20 -2.17 31.43
C MET A 1083 -20.60 -2.47 32.01
N LEU A 1084 -21.60 -2.75 31.16
CA LEU A 1084 -22.96 -3.07 31.65
C LEU A 1084 -22.97 -4.40 32.41
N ILE A 1085 -22.32 -5.43 31.86
CA ILE A 1085 -22.23 -6.76 32.48
C ILE A 1085 -21.43 -6.69 33.80
N SER A 1086 -20.27 -6.02 33.80
CA SER A 1086 -19.42 -5.92 35.00
C SER A 1086 -20.04 -5.08 36.12
N ASN A 1087 -20.81 -4.02 35.80
CA ASN A 1087 -21.58 -3.28 36.80
C ASN A 1087 -22.79 -4.07 37.32
N LEU A 1088 -23.51 -4.82 36.47
CA LEU A 1088 -24.57 -5.73 36.91
C LEU A 1088 -24.05 -6.80 37.87
N VAL A 1089 -22.86 -7.36 37.61
CA VAL A 1089 -22.19 -8.32 38.53
C VAL A 1089 -21.82 -7.66 39.87
N ARG A 1090 -21.31 -6.42 39.88
CA ARG A 1090 -21.03 -5.67 41.12
C ARG A 1090 -22.27 -5.34 41.94
N VAL A 1091 -23.37 -4.96 41.30
CA VAL A 1091 -24.66 -4.72 41.99
C VAL A 1091 -25.26 -6.04 42.49
N GLY A 1092 -25.09 -7.14 41.75
CA GLY A 1092 -25.51 -8.48 42.17
C GLY A 1092 -24.78 -9.04 43.40
N SER A 1093 -23.55 -8.60 43.68
CA SER A 1093 -22.73 -9.15 44.77
C SER A 1093 -22.91 -8.46 46.13
N THR A 1094 -23.85 -7.52 46.29
CA THR A 1094 -23.98 -6.67 47.50
C THR A 1094 -25.32 -6.77 48.23
N ARG A 1095 -25.94 -7.96 48.25
CA ARG A 1095 -27.04 -8.30 49.18
C ARG A 1095 -26.85 -9.67 49.84
N GLY A 1096 -26.20 -9.68 51.01
CA GLY A 1096 -26.00 -10.91 51.80
C GLY A 1096 -25.57 -10.65 53.24
N SER A 1097 -26.56 -10.52 54.15
CA SER A 1097 -26.40 -10.35 55.61
C SER A 1097 -25.72 -9.04 56.08
N THR A 1098 -25.91 -8.53 57.30
CA THR A 1098 -26.78 -8.93 58.44
C THR A 1098 -27.64 -7.75 58.91
N VAL A 1099 -28.78 -8.02 59.56
CA VAL A 1099 -29.54 -7.02 60.33
C VAL A 1099 -29.75 -7.54 61.75
N SER A 1100 -29.38 -6.74 62.75
CA SER A 1100 -29.59 -7.06 64.17
C SER A 1100 -30.88 -6.42 64.69
N THR A 1101 -31.58 -7.13 65.57
CA THR A 1101 -32.90 -6.74 66.10
C THR A 1101 -32.82 -5.65 67.18
N ARG A 1102 -33.75 -4.67 67.17
CA ARG A 1102 -34.52 -4.23 68.37
C ARG A 1102 -35.55 -3.13 68.09
N ARG A 1103 -36.78 -3.36 68.59
CA ARG A 1103 -37.87 -2.38 68.88
C ARG A 1103 -38.45 -1.58 67.69
N LYS A 1104 -39.67 -1.03 67.75
CA LYS A 1104 -41.00 -1.49 68.25
C LYS A 1104 -42.01 -0.36 67.95
N ASP A 1105 -43.25 -0.70 67.55
CA ASP A 1105 -44.51 0.08 67.67
C ASP A 1105 -44.47 1.60 67.30
N ARG A 1106 -45.15 2.15 66.26
CA ARG A 1106 -46.62 2.29 66.11
C ARG A 1106 -47.03 3.12 64.86
N PHE A 1107 -48.28 2.95 64.38
CA PHE A 1107 -49.10 3.78 63.43
C PHE A 1107 -48.49 4.10 62.02
N ASP A 1108 -49.10 3.85 60.85
CA ASP A 1108 -50.51 3.69 60.37
C ASP A 1108 -51.27 5.04 60.16
N PRO A 1109 -52.20 5.19 59.18
CA PRO A 1109 -51.87 5.44 57.76
C PRO A 1109 -52.75 6.51 57.04
N GLU A 1110 -52.31 7.07 55.90
CA GLU A 1110 -53.20 7.83 54.97
C GLU A 1110 -52.75 7.79 53.49
N GLY A 1111 -53.69 8.04 52.57
CA GLY A 1111 -53.42 8.83 51.37
C GLY A 1111 -53.09 8.12 50.05
N LEU A 1112 -53.98 7.29 49.50
CA LEU A 1112 -53.85 6.78 48.13
C LEU A 1112 -54.15 7.84 47.05
N ASN A 1113 -53.47 7.74 45.90
CA ASN A 1113 -53.82 8.28 44.58
C ASN A 1113 -53.96 9.81 44.39
N ARG A 1114 -53.08 10.37 43.54
CA ARG A 1114 -53.54 11.11 42.34
C ARG A 1114 -52.63 10.89 41.13
N PHE A 1115 -53.20 11.13 39.96
CA PHE A 1115 -52.73 10.67 38.66
C PHE A 1115 -51.43 11.31 38.14
N GLN A 1116 -50.73 10.53 37.31
CA GLN A 1116 -49.99 10.91 36.10
C GLN A 1116 -49.65 12.40 35.89
N GLN A 1117 -48.35 12.72 35.80
CA GLN A 1117 -47.84 13.51 34.68
C GLN A 1117 -46.36 13.23 34.38
N GLN A 1118 -46.08 13.06 33.08
CA GLN A 1118 -44.82 13.27 32.34
C GLN A 1118 -43.44 12.94 32.98
N ARG A 1119 -42.71 12.06 32.26
CA ARG A 1119 -41.24 12.07 32.03
C ARG A 1119 -40.28 12.16 33.23
N SER A 1120 -39.63 11.04 33.54
CA SER A 1120 -38.18 10.89 33.33
C SER A 1120 -37.87 9.49 32.82
#